data_AF-A0A0K2JGY9-F1
#
_entry.id   AF-A0A0K2JGY9-F1
#
_cell.length_a   1.000
_cell.length_b   1.000
_cell.length_c   1.000
_cell.angle_alpha   90.00
_cell.angle_beta   90.00
_cell.angle_gamma   90.00
#
_symmetry.space_group_name_H-M   'P 1'
#
loop_
_entity.id
_entity.type
_entity.pdbx_description
1 polymer ?
#
loop_
_entity_poly.entity_id
_entity_poly.type
_entity_poly.pdbx_seq_one_letter_code
_entity_poly.pdbx_strand_id
1 'polypeptide(L)'
;MKKKILTILSEYKKRLLNDKSVGDIFLTKINTKSKNIINFLDLLFLSNQNPEKVWKNINKKENLIITKLSGETIREICGYVGGIINKSKNDAEFVSHLKQHAFNKYPILHYSKILEFIFTLFVKKEGKKISEESLLKLEKIISEETTKIFNKFTRILQDAKLYYFERNINPLYIGWPYIEGLTQSQKVFRAPLLLWPLNELSRTKNKIVLATKHDEILLNSAIRLSQIKDSNYNVAEFSFDSLTLTDDIFQKAITDLKTLGFKIKNEDKINYLYNLNYYKQNEQLSSNIVDNFDKYLINNYQVNILGLVFDCYLGMYNISSTTLYRDYCDLEKVSDHSVIQMFQNEYNIEEDWAENQLRYQEELNERTVMAINNYDISQKVAIKKALEKNTIIQGPPGTGKSQTISNLIVNNLCRGERVLFCAEKQDAIKVVYNNMKKIQNYCLIITNLEEKESFYQKILDSINNINQLYPEVESAMYLTKMDQLFDNIKKYKIFACQNTYQDYLQFLNNVKDHPLSLDFELLSQFYYFELEYEDYYRHCYRMYQNIIIVQKFLALFNDFPHFAEIYHRFRAKEFKKMLKKAEGLKPHKFLVLIFNVLKNNIVSYTINSVDENKFNLFKIEEAALIDALTREFKNIDYFVKRLELIDQNDRLRREDKNYDLYAYLGTVVKTEADMLLIYQHYFVHFFQSEHAELLKVGTLNWREELTKLSNQSMVNTTEYLTYLYHQQIRDVIKANYTETLPKIIEECRKKTKRSITYFFKNNYELIKILFPVIMVTPDIASQLLPLNHQEFDQLIFDEASQIFVERAIPIIYRAERILIAGDKKQLGPTNFFSSRFDYDGLEQNEELLALETTLTDKSLLDFASKQYNSSILRFHYRSKYSELINFSNAAFYDNNLIMISNKTKKDFPLKLIDVPNGVWKNRGNIPEAKRIVMLLKEIITIRKQQETIGVVTFNEVQKNLIWQYLTDEFEKTPALEQELHRMHNGRNEGLFVKNLENIQGDERDIIIFSIGFARDENNKFAQFFGPLSQAGGENRLNVAITRAKEKIYIVKSFPSALISEDSKHPGPRYFKYYLEYVEQLNRGKDQENKVLAKLTTAKSYDQEQQISKINRQFTTEVATALTAALSGYERYQIATYTVQGTYQIDVTVYDQKKDHYVLGIICDDLTYPIGVEQKEYDFYRQKYLVDRGWKIEAILHSNWLFKNYQADIINRIVQKIIGK
;
A
#
# COMPACT_ATOMS: atom_id res chain seq x y z
N MET A 1 -1.03 9.67 38.62
CA MET A 1 -0.86 9.54 37.14
C MET A 1 0.43 10.21 36.65
N LYS A 2 0.63 11.53 36.83
CA LYS A 2 1.85 12.27 36.43
C LYS A 2 3.17 11.59 36.83
N LYS A 3 3.31 11.15 38.09
CA LYS A 3 4.50 10.42 38.58
C LYS A 3 4.78 9.12 37.80
N LYS A 4 3.74 8.36 37.43
CA LYS A 4 3.86 7.10 36.67
C LYS A 4 4.32 7.35 35.24
N ILE A 5 3.84 8.42 34.61
CA ILE A 5 4.23 8.80 33.24
C ILE A 5 5.66 9.34 33.19
N LEU A 6 6.07 10.14 34.18
CA LEU A 6 7.47 10.55 34.32
C LEU A 6 8.40 9.35 34.56
N THR A 7 7.96 8.32 35.29
CA THR A 7 8.70 7.06 35.41
C THR A 7 8.83 6.35 34.07
N ILE A 8 7.74 6.22 33.30
CA ILE A 8 7.74 5.61 31.96
C ILE A 8 8.68 6.37 31.00
N LEU A 9 8.62 7.71 30.98
CA LEU A 9 9.52 8.54 30.18
C LEU A 9 10.99 8.33 30.59
N SER A 10 11.26 8.28 31.89
CA SER A 10 12.59 8.01 32.41
C SER A 10 13.10 6.62 32.01
N GLU A 11 12.23 5.61 31.98
CA GLU A 11 12.57 4.25 31.54
C GLU A 11 12.88 4.18 30.04
N TYR A 12 12.05 4.79 29.17
CA TYR A 12 12.35 4.86 27.73
C TYR A 12 13.59 5.69 27.44
N LYS A 13 13.81 6.78 28.17
CA LYS A 13 15.03 7.60 28.11
C LYS A 13 16.27 6.79 28.52
N LYS A 14 16.19 5.96 29.58
CA LYS A 14 17.27 5.04 29.99
C LYS A 14 17.52 3.96 28.95
N ARG A 15 16.47 3.40 28.34
CA ARG A 15 16.58 2.41 27.26
C ARG A 15 17.29 3.00 26.03
N LEU A 16 16.95 4.24 25.64
CA LEU A 16 17.65 4.99 24.60
C LEU A 16 19.15 5.15 24.90
N LEU A 17 19.52 5.44 26.16
CA LEU A 17 20.91 5.56 26.61
C LEU A 17 21.66 4.22 26.69
N ASN A 18 20.94 3.10 26.78
CA ASN A 18 21.50 1.76 26.90
C ASN A 18 21.54 0.99 25.58
N ASP A 19 21.04 1.57 24.47
CA ASP A 19 21.28 1.03 23.14
C ASP A 19 22.80 0.95 22.89
N LYS A 20 23.29 -0.24 22.50
CA LYS A 20 24.74 -0.51 22.32
C LYS A 20 25.36 0.42 21.27
N SER A 21 24.55 1.00 20.39
CA SER A 21 24.94 2.08 19.48
C SER A 21 25.57 3.30 20.18
N VAL A 22 25.11 3.62 21.40
CA VAL A 22 25.59 4.72 22.25
C VAL A 22 26.83 4.32 23.04
N GLY A 23 26.95 3.04 23.42
CA GLY A 23 28.05 2.51 24.23
C GLY A 23 29.35 2.25 23.46
N ASP A 24 29.26 1.91 22.17
CA ASP A 24 30.41 1.50 21.33
C ASP A 24 31.33 2.66 20.88
N ILE A 25 30.96 3.90 21.19
CA ILE A 25 31.79 5.09 20.89
C ILE A 25 32.93 5.24 21.92
N PHE A 26 32.78 4.58 23.07
CA PHE A 26 33.82 4.47 24.06
C PHE A 26 34.65 3.23 23.77
N LEU A 27 35.95 3.43 23.54
CA LEU A 27 36.96 2.39 23.75
C LEU A 27 37.05 2.10 25.25
N THR A 28 35.97 1.57 25.86
CA THR A 28 35.95 1.12 27.26
C THR A 28 36.84 -0.11 27.47
N LYS A 29 37.26 -0.76 26.38
CA LYS A 29 38.36 -1.72 26.36
C LYS A 29 39.11 -1.48 25.06
N ILE A 30 40.39 -1.07 25.11
CA ILE A 30 41.29 -1.21 23.96
C ILE A 30 41.44 -2.71 23.71
N ASN A 31 40.50 -3.29 22.99
CA ASN A 31 40.79 -4.51 22.28
C ASN A 31 41.31 -4.04 20.93
N THR A 32 42.61 -4.19 20.73
CA THR A 32 43.24 -4.31 19.41
C THR A 32 42.53 -5.33 18.49
N LYS A 33 41.57 -6.11 19.04
CA LYS A 33 40.60 -6.99 18.39
C LYS A 33 39.30 -6.32 17.89
N SER A 34 39.07 -5.01 18.06
CA SER A 34 37.86 -4.36 17.54
C SER A 34 37.77 -4.55 16.02
N LYS A 35 36.64 -5.11 15.55
CA LYS A 35 36.40 -5.45 14.14
C LYS A 35 36.09 -4.22 13.28
N ASN A 36 35.71 -3.09 13.89
CA ASN A 36 35.07 -1.95 13.21
C ASN A 36 35.97 -0.72 13.03
N ILE A 37 37.15 -0.70 13.66
CA ILE A 37 38.15 0.37 13.54
C ILE A 37 39.52 -0.22 13.20
N ILE A 38 40.36 0.61 12.58
CA ILE A 38 41.73 0.30 12.20
C ILE A 38 42.62 1.50 12.55
N ASN A 39 43.82 1.22 13.08
CA ASN A 39 44.78 2.27 13.38
C ASN A 39 45.20 2.93 12.05
N PHE A 40 45.24 4.26 12.02
CA PHE A 40 45.63 5.00 10.83
C PHE A 40 47.05 4.64 10.36
N LEU A 41 47.96 4.33 11.28
CA LEU A 41 49.32 3.88 10.95
C LEU A 41 49.32 2.51 10.28
N ASP A 42 48.44 1.59 10.70
CA ASP A 42 48.28 0.28 10.05
C ASP A 42 47.77 0.45 8.61
N LEU A 43 46.96 1.48 8.35
CA LEU A 43 46.52 1.78 6.97
C LEU A 43 47.65 2.34 6.11
N LEU A 44 48.48 3.21 6.67
CA LEU A 44 49.64 3.78 5.95
C LEU A 44 50.74 2.75 5.71
N PHE A 45 50.83 1.74 6.58
CA PHE A 45 51.64 0.54 6.38
C PHE A 45 51.29 -0.18 5.07
N LEU A 46 50.02 -0.17 4.64
CA LEU A 46 49.61 -0.78 3.37
C LEU A 46 50.19 -0.08 2.15
N SER A 47 50.36 1.25 2.20
CA SER A 47 50.70 2.10 1.06
C SER A 47 52.14 2.63 1.07
N ASN A 48 52.92 2.30 2.11
CA ASN A 48 54.28 2.79 2.33
C ASN A 48 54.37 4.33 2.28
N GLN A 49 53.33 5.03 2.74
CA GLN A 49 53.26 6.49 2.70
C GLN A 49 53.73 7.09 4.03
N ASN A 50 54.45 8.22 3.96
CA ASN A 50 54.86 8.97 5.14
C ASN A 50 53.60 9.56 5.84
N PRO A 51 53.34 9.22 7.13
CA PRO A 51 52.17 9.70 7.87
C PRO A 51 52.04 11.22 7.95
N GLU A 52 53.14 11.93 8.12
CA GLU A 52 53.15 13.40 8.20
C GLU A 52 52.72 14.04 6.88
N LYS A 53 53.19 13.48 5.76
CA LYS A 53 52.83 13.95 4.42
C LYS A 53 51.35 13.68 4.14
N VAL A 54 50.85 12.49 4.49
CA VAL A 54 49.44 12.15 4.29
C VAL A 54 48.53 13.03 5.14
N TRP A 55 48.91 13.32 6.38
CA TRP A 55 48.13 14.22 7.25
C TRP A 55 48.09 15.65 6.72
N LYS A 56 49.23 16.19 6.25
CA LYS A 56 49.28 17.51 5.59
C LYS A 56 48.40 17.56 4.34
N ASN A 57 48.36 16.47 3.58
CA ASN A 57 47.52 16.35 2.39
C ASN A 57 46.03 16.31 2.75
N ILE A 58 45.65 15.56 3.79
CA ILE A 58 44.29 15.58 4.35
C ILE A 58 43.91 17.01 4.72
N ASN A 59 44.73 17.74 5.47
CA ASN A 59 44.43 19.14 5.83
C ASN A 59 44.28 20.08 4.61
N LYS A 60 44.91 19.77 3.48
CA LYS A 60 44.80 20.52 2.21
C LYS A 60 43.60 20.09 1.33
N LYS A 61 42.66 19.31 1.88
CA LYS A 61 41.50 18.75 1.16
C LYS A 61 41.87 17.78 0.02
N GLU A 62 43.03 17.12 0.12
CA GLU A 62 43.41 16.08 -0.84
C GLU A 62 42.82 14.71 -0.46
N ASN A 63 42.57 13.86 -1.45
CA ASN A 63 42.03 12.53 -1.25
C ASN A 63 43.04 11.60 -0.56
N LEU A 64 42.57 10.78 0.39
CA LEU A 64 43.33 9.71 1.01
C LEU A 64 43.39 8.49 0.08
N ILE A 65 44.60 8.11 -0.33
CA ILE A 65 44.82 7.00 -1.27
C ILE A 65 45.51 5.85 -0.55
N ILE A 66 44.81 4.73 -0.40
CA ILE A 66 45.33 3.49 0.18
C ILE A 66 45.53 2.47 -0.94
N THR A 67 46.78 2.04 -1.13
CA THR A 67 47.16 1.07 -2.18
C THR A 67 47.77 -0.14 -1.51
N LYS A 68 47.47 -1.36 -1.96
CA LYS A 68 48.13 -2.59 -1.53
C LYS A 68 49.55 -2.63 -2.10
N LEU A 69 50.54 -2.94 -1.26
CA LEU A 69 51.93 -3.15 -1.68
C LEU A 69 52.06 -4.20 -2.79
N SER A 70 52.84 -3.89 -3.82
CA SER A 70 53.18 -4.83 -4.87
C SER A 70 54.27 -5.80 -4.41
N GLY A 71 54.33 -7.00 -4.99
CA GLY A 71 55.40 -7.96 -4.69
C GLY A 71 56.80 -7.44 -5.02
N GLU A 72 56.92 -6.52 -5.98
CA GLU A 72 58.19 -5.86 -6.30
C GLU A 72 58.64 -4.91 -5.19
N THR A 73 57.72 -4.09 -4.66
CA THR A 73 58.03 -3.18 -3.55
C THR A 73 58.38 -3.94 -2.28
N ILE A 74 57.72 -5.07 -2.00
CA ILE A 74 58.07 -5.92 -0.85
C ILE A 74 59.49 -6.49 -1.01
N ARG A 75 59.85 -6.96 -2.21
CA ARG A 75 61.22 -7.43 -2.50
C ARG A 75 62.25 -6.32 -2.36
N GLU A 76 61.95 -5.11 -2.80
CA GLU A 76 62.81 -3.93 -2.62
C GLU A 76 63.06 -3.65 -1.13
N ILE A 77 62.00 -3.67 -0.30
CA ILE A 77 62.09 -3.50 1.15
C ILE A 77 62.97 -4.59 1.77
N CYS A 78 62.75 -5.86 1.41
CA CYS A 78 63.53 -6.98 1.95
C CYS A 78 65.00 -6.88 1.55
N GLY A 79 65.31 -6.50 0.30
CA GLY A 79 66.68 -6.27 -0.15
C GLY A 79 67.36 -5.12 0.58
N TYR A 80 66.61 -4.04 0.83
CA TYR A 80 67.10 -2.88 1.58
C TYR A 80 67.43 -3.22 3.04
N VAL A 81 66.52 -3.92 3.72
CA VAL A 81 66.71 -4.43 5.09
C VAL A 81 67.88 -5.41 5.15
N GLY A 82 67.96 -6.35 4.20
CA GLY A 82 69.09 -7.27 4.08
C GLY A 82 70.43 -6.53 3.93
N GLY A 83 70.46 -5.44 3.19
CA GLY A 83 71.63 -4.56 3.06
C GLY A 83 72.04 -3.90 4.38
N ILE A 84 71.07 -3.39 5.16
CA ILE A 84 71.31 -2.78 6.48
C ILE A 84 71.87 -3.82 7.46
N ILE A 85 71.20 -4.97 7.56
CA ILE A 85 71.61 -6.06 8.45
C ILE A 85 73.01 -6.55 8.03
N ASN A 86 73.31 -6.67 6.73
CA ASN A 86 74.62 -7.11 6.24
C ASN A 86 75.76 -6.13 6.55
N LYS A 87 75.52 -4.81 6.49
CA LYS A 87 76.53 -3.76 6.75
C LYS A 87 76.84 -3.54 8.23
N SER A 88 75.96 -3.98 9.12
CA SER A 88 76.08 -3.76 10.56
C SER A 88 76.88 -4.89 11.23
N LYS A 89 77.86 -4.55 12.07
CA LYS A 89 78.74 -5.52 12.75
C LYS A 89 78.38 -5.76 14.21
N ASN A 90 77.74 -4.79 14.86
CA ASN A 90 77.31 -4.87 16.26
C ASN A 90 75.92 -4.23 16.43
N ASP A 91 75.31 -4.44 17.59
CA ASP A 91 73.95 -3.96 17.90
C ASP A 91 73.83 -2.44 17.76
N ALA A 92 74.85 -1.68 18.16
CA ALA A 92 74.84 -0.21 18.09
C ALA A 92 74.85 0.31 16.64
N GLU A 93 75.68 -0.28 15.77
CA GLU A 93 75.70 0.02 14.33
C GLU A 93 74.41 -0.39 13.65
N PHE A 94 73.84 -1.55 14.02
CA PHE A 94 72.58 -2.02 13.46
C PHE A 94 71.43 -1.08 13.78
N VAL A 95 71.28 -0.72 15.06
CA VAL A 95 70.27 0.24 15.50
C VAL A 95 70.48 1.60 14.85
N SER A 96 71.73 2.07 14.72
CA SER A 96 72.05 3.34 14.06
C SER A 96 71.68 3.34 12.57
N HIS A 97 72.11 2.33 11.80
CA HIS A 97 71.77 2.20 10.39
C HIS A 97 70.26 2.03 10.17
N LEU A 98 69.60 1.25 11.03
CA LEU A 98 68.14 1.08 10.97
C LEU A 98 67.43 2.42 11.22
N LYS A 99 67.81 3.16 12.28
CA LYS A 99 67.29 4.49 12.65
C LYS A 99 67.50 5.54 11.55
N GLN A 100 68.68 5.58 10.94
CA GLN A 100 69.05 6.61 9.96
C GLN A 100 68.40 6.42 8.59
N HIS A 101 68.17 5.17 8.17
CA HIS A 101 67.89 4.84 6.77
C HIS A 101 66.54 4.14 6.55
N ALA A 102 66.13 3.27 7.47
CA ALA A 102 64.99 2.39 7.27
C ALA A 102 63.65 3.06 7.59
N PHE A 103 63.54 3.71 8.75
CA PHE A 103 62.28 4.28 9.24
C PHE A 103 61.79 5.54 8.50
N ASN A 104 62.69 6.24 7.80
CA ASN A 104 62.34 7.42 7.00
C ASN A 104 61.89 7.05 5.58
N LYS A 105 62.45 5.99 4.98
CA LYS A 105 62.15 5.56 3.60
C LYS A 105 60.98 4.57 3.55
N TYR A 106 60.88 3.66 4.51
CA TYR A 106 59.83 2.65 4.56
C TYR A 106 59.14 2.62 5.94
N PRO A 107 57.98 3.28 6.10
CA PRO A 107 57.23 3.31 7.36
C PRO A 107 56.80 1.92 7.88
N ILE A 108 56.75 0.92 6.99
CA ILE A 108 56.52 -0.51 7.27
C ILE A 108 57.41 -1.03 8.42
N LEU A 109 58.60 -0.46 8.56
CA LEU A 109 59.60 -0.91 9.53
C LEU A 109 59.32 -0.44 10.95
N HIS A 110 58.31 0.41 11.21
CA HIS A 110 57.88 0.76 12.57
C HIS A 110 57.04 -0.33 13.25
N TYR A 111 56.71 -1.41 12.55
CA TYR A 111 55.81 -2.45 13.05
C TYR A 111 56.56 -3.50 13.89
N SER A 112 56.16 -3.66 15.16
CA SER A 112 56.91 -4.45 16.16
C SER A 112 57.23 -5.87 15.72
N LYS A 113 56.28 -6.61 15.14
CA LYS A 113 56.51 -7.98 14.66
C LYS A 113 57.55 -8.09 13.54
N ILE A 114 57.54 -7.13 12.62
CA ILE A 114 58.50 -7.09 11.51
C ILE A 114 59.87 -6.71 12.06
N LEU A 115 59.92 -5.76 12.99
CA LEU A 115 61.14 -5.41 13.72
C LEU A 115 61.71 -6.60 14.49
N GLU A 116 60.91 -7.29 15.29
CA GLU A 116 61.33 -8.48 16.05
C GLU A 116 61.92 -9.54 15.13
N PHE A 117 61.29 -9.79 13.98
CA PHE A 117 61.82 -10.72 12.99
C PHE A 117 63.14 -10.22 12.39
N ILE A 118 63.23 -8.94 12.04
CA ILE A 118 64.44 -8.29 11.53
C ILE A 118 65.60 -8.34 12.56
N PHE A 119 65.32 -8.08 13.83
CA PHE A 119 66.26 -8.24 14.94
C PHE A 119 66.70 -9.69 15.09
N THR A 120 65.77 -10.64 15.02
CA THR A 120 66.08 -12.08 15.06
C THR A 120 67.00 -12.49 13.92
N LEU A 121 66.78 -11.95 12.71
CA LEU A 121 67.64 -12.18 11.55
C LEU A 121 69.03 -11.59 11.74
N PHE A 122 69.14 -10.41 12.37
CA PHE A 122 70.43 -9.80 12.70
C PHE A 122 71.20 -10.61 13.76
N VAL A 123 70.54 -11.03 14.84
CA VAL A 123 71.16 -11.83 15.91
C VAL A 123 71.66 -13.18 15.38
N LYS A 124 70.88 -13.84 14.51
CA LYS A 124 71.27 -15.10 13.86
C LYS A 124 72.39 -14.95 12.82
N LYS A 125 72.81 -13.72 12.48
CA LYS A 125 73.73 -13.46 11.37
C LYS A 125 75.17 -13.92 11.64
N GLU A 126 75.62 -14.05 12.90
CA GLU A 126 76.97 -14.53 13.29
C GLU A 126 78.13 -14.18 12.30
N GLY A 127 78.17 -12.94 11.79
CA GLY A 127 79.19 -12.47 10.84
C GLY A 127 79.08 -12.97 9.38
N LYS A 128 78.09 -13.79 9.02
CA LYS A 128 77.82 -14.28 7.65
C LYS A 128 76.83 -13.37 6.91
N LYS A 129 76.75 -13.49 5.57
CA LYS A 129 75.64 -12.88 4.81
C LYS A 129 74.34 -13.62 5.11
N ILE A 130 73.23 -12.88 5.23
CA ILE A 130 71.89 -13.46 5.41
C ILE A 130 71.54 -14.33 4.20
N SER A 131 70.94 -15.50 4.44
CA SER A 131 70.49 -16.40 3.38
C SER A 131 69.29 -15.85 2.62
N GLU A 132 69.18 -16.16 1.32
CA GLU A 132 68.00 -15.84 0.51
C GLU A 132 66.72 -16.45 1.10
N GLU A 133 66.80 -17.65 1.69
CA GLU A 133 65.67 -18.29 2.37
C GLU A 133 65.11 -17.45 3.54
N SER A 134 65.99 -16.73 4.26
CA SER A 134 65.59 -15.86 5.37
C SER A 134 64.90 -14.58 4.88
N LEU A 135 65.34 -14.05 3.73
CA LEU A 135 64.71 -12.91 3.08
C LEU A 135 63.34 -13.29 2.48
N LEU A 136 63.19 -14.50 1.93
CA LEU A 136 61.90 -15.03 1.48
C LEU A 136 60.90 -15.21 2.64
N LYS A 137 61.38 -15.61 3.83
CA LYS A 137 60.55 -15.66 5.05
C LYS A 137 60.09 -14.26 5.48
N LEU A 138 60.97 -13.25 5.40
CA LEU A 138 60.59 -11.85 5.66
C LEU A 138 59.55 -11.35 4.65
N GLU A 139 59.75 -11.63 3.36
CA GLU A 139 58.79 -11.29 2.30
C GLU A 139 57.41 -11.90 2.56
N LYS A 140 57.37 -13.18 2.96
CA LYS A 140 56.14 -13.87 3.33
C LYS A 140 55.43 -13.21 4.52
N ILE A 141 56.17 -12.86 5.58
CA ILE A 141 55.61 -12.20 6.78
C ILE A 141 55.02 -10.82 6.41
N ILE A 142 55.74 -10.02 5.62
CA ILE A 142 55.25 -8.71 5.18
C ILE A 142 54.00 -8.86 4.31
N SER A 143 53.99 -9.83 3.40
CA SER A 143 52.83 -10.11 2.53
C SER A 143 51.59 -10.58 3.31
N GLU A 144 51.76 -11.44 4.31
CA GLU A 144 50.69 -11.95 5.17
C GLU A 144 50.07 -10.84 6.04
N GLU A 145 50.90 -10.03 6.71
CA GLU A 145 50.40 -8.94 7.57
C GLU A 145 49.75 -7.81 6.74
N THR A 146 50.35 -7.40 5.61
CA THR A 146 49.71 -6.41 4.71
C THR A 146 48.38 -6.91 4.15
N THR A 147 48.29 -8.18 3.76
CA THR A 147 47.03 -8.77 3.27
C THR A 147 45.97 -8.82 4.37
N LYS A 148 46.35 -9.18 5.60
CA LYS A 148 45.46 -9.21 6.75
C LYS A 148 44.87 -7.83 7.07
N ILE A 149 45.71 -6.80 7.11
CA ILE A 149 45.30 -5.42 7.35
C ILE A 149 44.39 -4.91 6.23
N PHE A 150 44.74 -5.18 4.96
CA PHE A 150 43.93 -4.79 3.80
C PHE A 150 42.54 -5.45 3.81
N ASN A 151 42.46 -6.74 4.16
CA ASN A 151 41.19 -7.47 4.28
C ASN A 151 40.33 -6.90 5.42
N LYS A 152 40.95 -6.55 6.57
CA LYS A 152 40.24 -5.89 7.68
C LYS A 152 39.67 -4.54 7.23
N PHE A 153 40.47 -3.71 6.57
CA PHE A 153 40.04 -2.42 6.05
C PHE A 153 38.90 -2.55 5.02
N THR A 154 39.04 -3.48 4.08
CA THR A 154 38.02 -3.76 3.05
C THR A 154 36.69 -4.17 3.68
N ARG A 155 36.73 -4.99 4.73
CA ARG A 155 35.55 -5.39 5.50
C ARG A 155 34.89 -4.20 6.20
N ILE A 156 35.67 -3.35 6.87
CA ILE A 156 35.15 -2.13 7.52
C ILE A 156 34.42 -1.24 6.50
N LEU A 157 35.00 -1.04 5.31
CA LEU A 157 34.36 -0.24 4.28
C LEU A 157 33.10 -0.91 3.70
N GLN A 158 33.09 -2.25 3.56
CA GLN A 158 31.89 -2.98 3.14
C GLN A 158 30.77 -2.84 4.17
N ASP A 159 31.10 -3.00 5.46
CA ASP A 159 30.16 -2.82 6.56
C ASP A 159 29.65 -1.36 6.64
N ALA A 160 30.53 -0.38 6.43
CA ALA A 160 30.17 1.03 6.37
C ALA A 160 29.24 1.33 5.19
N LYS A 161 29.50 0.75 4.01
CA LYS A 161 28.68 0.89 2.82
C LYS A 161 27.30 0.24 3.00
N LEU A 162 27.23 -0.93 3.64
CA LEU A 162 25.97 -1.58 3.99
C LEU A 162 25.16 -0.71 4.97
N TYR A 163 25.81 -0.19 6.01
CA TYR A 163 25.16 0.70 6.98
C TYR A 163 24.66 2.00 6.34
N TYR A 164 25.46 2.61 5.47
CA TYR A 164 25.04 3.77 4.68
C TYR A 164 23.88 3.42 3.74
N PHE A 165 23.91 2.27 3.07
CA PHE A 165 22.82 1.84 2.20
C PHE A 165 21.51 1.62 2.98
N GLU A 166 21.59 1.09 4.20
CA GLU A 166 20.44 0.77 5.02
C GLU A 166 19.87 1.97 5.78
N ARG A 167 20.72 2.89 6.25
CA ARG A 167 20.34 4.00 7.14
C ARG A 167 20.53 5.39 6.53
N ASN A 168 21.23 5.49 5.40
CA ASN A 168 21.65 6.75 4.75
C ASN A 168 22.37 7.72 5.70
N ILE A 169 23.06 7.15 6.70
CA ILE A 169 23.95 7.85 7.62
C ILE A 169 25.33 7.33 7.31
N ASN A 170 26.28 8.22 6.99
CA ASN A 170 27.66 7.82 6.79
C ASN A 170 28.27 7.47 8.15
N PRO A 171 28.60 6.19 8.43
CA PRO A 171 29.22 5.84 9.71
C PRO A 171 30.74 6.00 9.66
N LEU A 172 31.32 6.29 8.49
CA LEU A 172 32.76 6.21 8.27
C LEU A 172 33.42 7.54 8.61
N TYR A 173 34.25 7.53 9.66
CA TYR A 173 35.00 8.70 10.09
C TYR A 173 36.47 8.37 10.33
N ILE A 174 37.31 9.40 10.26
CA ILE A 174 38.57 9.44 10.99
C ILE A 174 38.26 10.04 12.36
N GLY A 175 38.65 9.35 13.44
CA GLY A 175 38.58 9.89 14.80
C GLY A 175 39.95 10.41 15.22
N TRP A 176 40.07 11.69 15.56
CA TRP A 176 41.23 12.29 16.24
C TRP A 176 40.93 13.74 16.66
N PRO A 177 41.61 14.27 17.69
CA PRO A 177 42.43 13.53 18.66
C PRO A 177 41.52 12.66 19.54
N TYR A 178 42.09 11.78 20.33
CA TYR A 178 41.37 11.04 21.35
C TYR A 178 41.47 11.73 22.70
N ILE A 179 40.45 11.57 23.52
CA ILE A 179 40.48 11.88 24.94
C ILE A 179 40.41 10.58 25.74
N GLU A 180 41.11 10.54 26.87
CA GLU A 180 41.07 9.41 27.81
C GLU A 180 41.02 9.91 29.25
N GLY A 181 40.41 9.12 30.13
CA GLY A 181 40.34 9.45 31.55
C GLY A 181 39.33 8.61 32.31
N LEU A 182 38.95 9.11 33.49
CA LEU A 182 37.94 8.50 34.35
C LEU A 182 36.71 9.39 34.42
N THR A 183 35.53 8.79 34.26
CA THR A 183 34.25 9.48 34.53
C THR A 183 34.00 9.64 36.04
N GLN A 184 32.92 10.33 36.42
CA GLN A 184 32.53 10.46 37.83
C GLN A 184 32.29 9.11 38.52
N SER A 185 31.76 8.12 37.80
CA SER A 185 31.55 6.77 38.32
C SER A 185 32.82 5.90 38.32
N GLN A 186 34.00 6.51 38.12
CA GLN A 186 35.30 5.84 37.97
C GLN A 186 35.36 4.85 36.80
N LYS A 187 34.45 4.96 35.84
CA LYS A 187 34.54 4.17 34.61
C LYS A 187 35.63 4.73 33.72
N VAL A 188 36.47 3.82 33.26
CA VAL A 188 37.53 4.12 32.30
C VAL A 188 36.91 4.37 30.93
N PHE A 189 37.33 5.45 30.26
CA PHE A 189 36.87 5.71 28.91
C PHE A 189 37.96 6.32 28.03
N ARG A 190 37.85 6.04 26.73
CA ARG A 190 38.69 6.62 25.69
C ARG A 190 37.85 6.81 24.43
N ALA A 191 37.79 8.00 23.85
CA ALA A 191 36.93 8.31 22.72
C ALA A 191 37.55 9.39 21.81
N PRO A 192 37.29 9.40 20.49
CA PRO A 192 37.72 10.49 19.64
C PRO A 192 37.00 11.78 20.05
N LEU A 193 37.69 12.90 20.06
CA LEU A 193 37.14 14.23 20.29
C LEU A 193 36.47 14.79 19.04
N LEU A 194 37.13 14.69 17.89
CA LEU A 194 36.56 15.08 16.60
C LEU A 194 36.45 13.87 15.68
N LEU A 195 35.44 13.91 14.82
CA LEU A 195 35.14 12.94 13.80
C LEU A 195 35.17 13.66 12.44
N TRP A 196 36.10 13.28 11.56
CA TRP A 196 36.11 13.77 10.18
C TRP A 196 35.41 12.77 9.25
N PRO A 197 34.35 13.20 8.55
CA PRO A 197 33.62 12.32 7.64
C PRO A 197 34.49 11.89 6.45
N LEU A 198 34.34 10.62 6.07
CA LEU A 198 35.00 10.02 4.92
C LEU A 198 34.00 9.46 3.92
N ASN A 199 34.21 9.74 2.63
CA ASN A 199 33.44 9.13 1.54
C ASN A 199 34.35 8.31 0.63
N GLU A 200 33.93 7.09 0.28
CA GLU A 200 34.63 6.30 -0.74
C GLU A 200 34.33 6.85 -2.14
N LEU A 201 35.38 7.24 -2.88
CA LEU A 201 35.26 7.73 -4.25
C LEU A 201 35.39 6.61 -5.28
N SER A 202 36.35 5.70 -5.09
CA SER A 202 36.59 4.59 -6.01
C SER A 202 37.38 3.46 -5.34
N ARG A 203 37.18 2.24 -5.86
CA ARG A 203 37.87 1.03 -5.40
C ARG A 203 38.22 0.12 -6.58
N THR A 204 39.45 -0.40 -6.55
CA THR A 204 39.92 -1.51 -7.38
C THR A 204 40.45 -2.62 -6.48
N LYS A 205 40.86 -3.75 -7.07
CA LYS A 205 41.45 -4.90 -6.33
C LYS A 205 42.65 -4.51 -5.45
N ASN A 206 43.42 -3.48 -5.84
CA ASN A 206 44.66 -3.08 -5.17
C ASN A 206 44.68 -1.61 -4.69
N LYS A 207 43.64 -0.80 -4.92
CA LYS A 207 43.64 0.63 -4.58
C LYS A 207 42.26 1.10 -4.13
N ILE A 208 42.23 1.91 -3.07
CA ILE A 208 41.03 2.54 -2.51
C ILE A 208 41.30 4.05 -2.38
N VAL A 209 40.34 4.87 -2.81
CA VAL A 209 40.42 6.33 -2.71
C VAL A 209 39.26 6.85 -1.86
N LEU A 210 39.59 7.56 -0.79
CA LEU A 210 38.64 8.18 0.13
C LEU A 210 38.76 9.72 0.08
N ALA A 211 37.63 10.42 0.16
CA ALA A 211 37.55 11.87 0.26
C ALA A 211 37.20 12.29 1.70
N THR A 212 37.89 13.30 2.22
CA THR A 212 37.62 13.92 3.52
C THR A 212 36.74 15.16 3.36
N LYS A 213 35.68 15.27 4.17
CA LYS A 213 34.78 16.44 4.16
C LYS A 213 35.13 17.42 5.28
N HIS A 214 35.89 18.45 4.94
CA HIS A 214 36.45 19.42 5.91
C HIS A 214 35.44 20.44 6.45
N ASP A 215 34.33 20.64 5.75
CA ASP A 215 33.31 21.63 6.15
C ASP A 215 32.26 21.00 7.09
N GLU A 216 32.46 19.73 7.50
CA GLU A 216 31.50 18.90 8.23
C GLU A 216 32.17 18.15 9.39
N ILE A 217 33.16 18.76 10.05
CA ILE A 217 33.82 18.14 11.21
C ILE A 217 32.85 18.10 12.37
N LEU A 218 32.72 16.94 13.00
CA LEU A 218 31.78 16.75 14.11
C LEU A 218 32.54 16.60 15.43
N LEU A 219 32.11 17.34 16.45
CA LEU A 219 32.51 17.06 17.82
C LEU A 219 31.81 15.77 18.26
N ASN A 220 32.56 14.83 18.85
CA ASN A 220 32.00 13.54 19.23
C ASN A 220 31.02 13.69 20.41
N SER A 221 29.74 13.69 20.06
CA SER A 221 28.63 13.92 20.98
C SER A 221 28.46 12.81 22.03
N ALA A 222 29.08 11.64 21.81
CA ALA A 222 29.08 10.54 22.77
C ALA A 222 29.73 10.90 24.10
N ILE A 223 30.79 11.72 24.08
CA ILE A 223 31.52 12.15 25.27
C ILE A 223 30.58 12.81 26.29
N ARG A 224 29.54 13.49 25.79
CA ARG A 224 28.50 14.10 26.62
C ARG A 224 27.54 13.07 27.20
N LEU A 225 27.17 12.05 26.42
CA LEU A 225 26.24 11.01 26.87
C LEU A 225 26.80 10.18 28.03
N SER A 226 28.11 9.92 28.09
CA SER A 226 28.70 9.26 29.27
C SER A 226 28.62 10.12 30.53
N GLN A 227 28.91 11.42 30.42
CA GLN A 227 28.83 12.32 31.57
C GLN A 227 27.40 12.46 32.09
N ILE A 228 26.44 12.55 31.18
CA ILE A 228 25.01 12.54 31.50
C ILE A 228 24.60 11.23 32.21
N LYS A 229 25.14 10.09 31.76
CA LYS A 229 24.86 8.77 32.37
C LYS A 229 25.43 8.66 33.79
N ASP A 230 26.57 9.30 34.04
CA ASP A 230 27.27 9.25 35.33
C ASP A 230 26.92 10.40 36.28
N SER A 231 26.23 11.45 35.83
CA SER A 231 25.90 12.64 36.63
C SER A 231 24.69 13.44 36.12
N ASN A 232 23.87 13.98 37.04
CA ASN A 232 22.70 14.84 36.77
C ASN A 232 23.10 16.27 36.29
N TYR A 233 23.91 16.39 35.23
CA TYR A 233 24.25 17.70 34.66
C TYR A 233 23.09 18.29 33.84
N ASN A 234 22.94 19.62 33.88
CA ASN A 234 21.91 20.34 33.14
C ASN A 234 22.31 20.47 31.66
N VAL A 235 21.53 19.86 30.78
CA VAL A 235 21.85 19.58 29.36
C VAL A 235 21.54 20.80 28.45
N ALA A 236 21.21 21.97 28.99
CA ALA A 236 20.48 22.98 28.22
C ALA A 236 21.29 23.83 27.22
N GLU A 237 22.61 24.02 27.37
CA GLU A 237 23.28 25.14 26.67
C GLU A 237 24.22 24.77 25.52
N PHE A 238 24.41 23.48 25.21
CA PHE A 238 25.46 23.08 24.26
C PHE A 238 24.92 22.58 22.91
N SER A 239 25.19 23.34 21.83
CA SER A 239 24.87 23.02 20.42
C SER A 239 26.04 22.30 19.73
N PHE A 240 25.83 21.07 19.27
CA PHE A 240 26.81 20.36 18.43
C PHE A 240 26.60 20.72 16.96
N ASP A 241 26.99 21.94 16.60
CA ASP A 241 27.03 22.33 15.20
C ASP A 241 28.21 21.69 14.48
N SER A 242 28.04 21.39 13.20
CA SER A 242 29.15 21.05 12.31
C SER A 242 30.19 22.16 12.38
N LEU A 243 31.42 21.79 12.71
CA LEU A 243 32.56 22.69 12.79
C LEU A 243 33.19 22.82 11.40
N THR A 244 33.46 24.06 10.98
CA THR A 244 34.20 24.36 9.75
C THR A 244 35.69 24.41 10.04
N LEU A 245 36.52 23.99 9.08
CA LEU A 245 37.98 24.02 9.20
C LEU A 245 38.53 25.45 9.37
N THR A 246 38.65 25.89 10.61
CA THR A 246 39.27 27.15 11.04
C THR A 246 40.41 26.85 12.03
N ASP A 247 41.33 27.81 12.20
CA ASP A 247 42.47 27.63 13.11
C ASP A 247 42.05 27.40 14.58
N ASP A 248 40.80 27.70 14.93
CA ASP A 248 40.26 27.65 16.29
C ASP A 248 39.41 26.40 16.62
N ILE A 249 39.24 25.42 15.72
CA ILE A 249 38.37 24.26 16.00
C ILE A 249 38.73 23.54 17.31
N PHE A 250 40.03 23.33 17.55
CA PHE A 250 40.50 22.65 18.77
C PHE A 250 40.24 23.47 20.01
N GLN A 251 40.44 24.79 19.93
CA GLN A 251 40.17 25.70 21.04
C GLN A 251 38.69 25.71 21.39
N LYS A 252 37.82 25.72 20.38
CA LYS A 252 36.38 25.59 20.56
C LYS A 252 36.02 24.25 21.22
N ALA A 253 36.45 23.12 20.64
CA ALA A 253 36.18 21.79 21.18
C ALA A 253 36.64 21.61 22.64
N ILE A 254 37.72 22.27 23.04
CA ILE A 254 38.25 22.23 24.41
C ILE A 254 37.47 23.14 25.34
N THR A 255 37.11 24.34 24.88
CA THR A 255 36.20 25.22 25.60
C THR A 255 34.90 24.48 25.91
N ASP A 256 34.38 23.76 24.92
CA ASP A 256 33.19 22.94 25.03
C ASP A 256 33.34 21.84 26.10
N LEU A 257 34.45 21.10 26.10
CA LEU A 257 34.75 20.11 27.15
C LEU A 257 34.85 20.74 28.54
N LYS A 258 35.43 21.94 28.67
CA LYS A 258 35.51 22.66 29.95
C LYS A 258 34.14 23.06 30.46
N THR A 259 33.21 23.46 29.58
CA THR A 259 31.81 23.73 29.98
C THR A 259 31.11 22.49 30.55
N LEU A 260 31.50 21.30 30.11
CA LEU A 260 31.01 20.01 30.64
C LEU A 260 31.66 19.60 31.97
N GLY A 261 32.52 20.44 32.56
CA GLY A 261 33.16 20.18 33.84
C GLY A 261 34.45 19.36 33.76
N PHE A 262 34.99 19.13 32.56
CA PHE A 262 36.28 18.46 32.38
C PHE A 262 37.46 19.42 32.51
N LYS A 263 38.54 18.95 33.15
CA LYS A 263 39.86 19.59 33.08
C LYS A 263 40.74 18.82 32.09
N ILE A 264 41.45 19.51 31.22
CA ILE A 264 42.30 18.88 30.21
C ILE A 264 43.76 18.97 30.64
N LYS A 265 44.41 17.82 30.88
CA LYS A 265 45.87 17.72 30.99
C LYS A 265 46.50 17.90 29.60
N ASN A 266 47.61 18.64 29.54
CA ASN A 266 48.39 18.92 28.31
C ASN A 266 47.76 19.89 27.29
N GLU A 267 46.89 20.81 27.72
CA GLU A 267 46.31 21.84 26.83
C GLU A 267 47.39 22.66 26.09
N ASP A 268 48.50 22.98 26.76
CA ASP A 268 49.62 23.74 26.18
C ASP A 268 50.31 23.04 25.00
N LYS A 269 50.15 21.71 24.85
CA LYS A 269 50.75 20.95 23.74
C LYS A 269 50.03 21.19 22.41
N ILE A 270 48.85 21.80 22.41
CA ILE A 270 48.02 22.05 21.21
C ILE A 270 48.71 23.01 20.24
N ASN A 271 49.35 24.06 20.77
CA ASN A 271 50.07 25.04 19.96
C ASN A 271 51.37 24.48 19.33
N TYR A 272 51.96 23.43 19.94
CA TYR A 272 53.14 22.75 19.39
C TYR A 272 52.81 21.80 18.21
N LEU A 273 51.52 21.52 17.96
CA LEU A 273 51.08 20.47 17.03
C LEU A 273 50.82 20.93 15.59
N TYR A 274 50.73 22.24 15.32
CA TYR A 274 50.75 22.74 13.93
C TYR A 274 52.07 22.36 13.20
N ASN A 275 53.11 22.02 13.95
CA ASN A 275 54.43 21.63 13.46
C ASN A 275 54.81 20.14 13.74
N LEU A 276 53.83 19.27 14.02
CA LEU A 276 53.93 17.79 14.20
C LEU A 276 55.35 17.18 14.25
N ASN A 277 56.05 17.33 15.38
CA ASN A 277 57.23 16.53 15.73
C ASN A 277 56.90 15.53 16.86
N TYR A 278 55.81 14.76 16.70
CA TYR A 278 55.30 13.83 17.73
C TYR A 278 55.74 12.37 17.54
N TYR A 279 56.88 12.12 16.89
CA TYR A 279 57.37 10.74 16.65
C TYR A 279 58.39 10.21 17.67
N LYS A 280 58.61 10.90 18.79
CA LYS A 280 59.71 10.54 19.73
C LYS A 280 59.30 9.86 21.05
N GLN A 281 58.01 9.65 21.36
CA GLN A 281 57.60 9.15 22.69
C GLN A 281 57.07 7.70 22.76
N ASN A 282 57.09 6.93 21.67
CA ASN A 282 56.70 5.50 21.71
C ASN A 282 57.88 4.54 21.96
N GLU A 283 58.95 4.96 22.63
CA GLU A 283 60.02 4.04 23.09
C GLU A 283 59.65 3.29 24.41
N GLN A 284 58.45 3.44 24.98
CA GLN A 284 58.07 2.76 26.25
C GLN A 284 56.71 2.04 26.29
N LEU A 285 56.04 1.79 25.16
CA LEU A 285 54.86 0.92 25.16
C LEU A 285 55.24 -0.52 24.86
N SER A 286 55.77 -1.18 25.90
CA SER A 286 55.99 -2.62 25.91
C SER A 286 54.67 -3.38 25.67
N SER A 287 54.78 -4.53 25.01
CA SER A 287 53.73 -5.51 24.71
C SER A 287 52.91 -6.01 25.91
N ASN A 288 53.26 -5.61 27.13
CA ASN A 288 52.59 -5.99 28.38
C ASN A 288 51.50 -5.01 28.86
N ILE A 289 51.31 -3.85 28.20
CA ILE A 289 50.27 -2.87 28.60
C ILE A 289 48.87 -3.23 28.08
N VAL A 290 48.78 -4.08 27.05
CA VAL A 290 47.51 -4.46 26.42
C VAL A 290 46.61 -5.25 27.39
N ASP A 291 47.19 -6.01 28.33
CA ASP A 291 46.43 -6.85 29.27
C ASP A 291 45.96 -6.11 30.55
N ASN A 292 46.26 -4.81 30.72
CA ASN A 292 45.82 -4.02 31.89
C ASN A 292 45.62 -2.53 31.59
N PHE A 293 45.08 -2.18 30.41
CA PHE A 293 44.82 -0.79 30.02
C PHE A 293 43.93 -0.03 31.02
N ASP A 294 42.92 -0.70 31.59
CA ASP A 294 42.04 -0.11 32.59
C ASP A 294 42.81 0.29 33.86
N LYS A 295 43.75 -0.55 34.31
CA LYS A 295 44.62 -0.22 35.46
C LYS A 295 45.56 0.93 35.16
N TYR A 296 46.07 1.04 33.92
CA TYR A 296 46.88 2.17 33.51
C TYR A 296 46.10 3.49 33.60
N LEU A 297 44.85 3.53 33.11
CA LEU A 297 44.05 4.75 33.16
C LEU A 297 43.61 5.09 34.59
N ILE A 298 43.23 4.09 35.40
CA ILE A 298 42.88 4.27 36.83
C ILE A 298 44.05 4.86 37.63
N ASN A 299 45.29 4.44 37.34
CA ASN A 299 46.46 4.89 38.08
C ASN A 299 46.98 6.28 37.66
N ASN A 300 46.72 6.70 36.41
CA ASN A 300 47.32 7.92 35.84
C ASN A 300 46.35 9.12 35.74
N TYR A 301 45.05 8.89 35.83
CA TYR A 301 44.03 9.92 35.71
C TYR A 301 43.21 10.04 37.00
N GLN A 302 42.90 11.28 37.36
CA GLN A 302 41.91 11.56 38.40
C GLN A 302 40.53 11.70 37.75
N VAL A 303 39.47 11.46 38.52
CA VAL A 303 38.08 11.66 38.08
C VAL A 303 37.89 13.04 37.45
N ASN A 304 37.25 13.09 36.27
CA ASN A 304 36.99 14.31 35.48
C ASN A 304 38.23 15.09 35.01
N ILE A 305 39.43 14.53 35.14
CA ILE A 305 40.64 15.05 34.52
C ILE A 305 40.98 14.19 33.30
N LEU A 306 40.84 14.78 32.11
CA LEU A 306 41.06 14.11 30.84
C LEU A 306 42.48 14.33 30.32
N GLY A 307 43.05 13.28 29.74
CA GLY A 307 44.24 13.37 28.90
C GLY A 307 43.85 13.47 27.43
N LEU A 308 44.48 14.39 26.72
CA LEU A 308 44.43 14.44 25.26
C LEU A 308 45.52 13.51 24.69
N VAL A 309 45.11 12.55 23.85
CA VAL A 309 46.00 11.60 23.16
C VAL A 309 45.82 11.71 21.66
N PHE A 310 46.93 11.77 20.93
CA PHE A 310 46.92 12.04 19.49
C PHE A 310 46.90 10.78 18.64
N ASP A 311 46.26 9.72 19.13
CA ASP A 311 46.04 8.51 18.33
C ASP A 311 44.99 8.78 17.25
N CYS A 312 45.17 8.17 16.09
CA CYS A 312 44.29 8.34 14.94
C CYS A 312 43.77 6.97 14.49
N TYR A 313 42.44 6.85 14.41
CA TYR A 313 41.78 5.61 14.00
C TYR A 313 40.72 5.91 12.94
N LEU A 314 40.74 5.11 11.88
CA LEU A 314 39.70 5.11 10.86
C LEU A 314 38.72 3.99 11.16
N GLY A 315 37.43 4.25 11.06
CA GLY A 315 36.45 3.18 11.14
C GLY A 315 35.02 3.66 11.20
N MET A 316 34.15 2.74 11.59
CA MET A 316 32.73 3.03 11.79
C MET A 316 32.51 3.62 13.18
N TYR A 317 32.04 4.86 13.25
CA TYR A 317 31.59 5.52 14.48
C TYR A 317 30.09 5.79 14.37
N ASN A 318 29.34 5.40 15.40
CA ASN A 318 27.90 5.65 15.43
C ASN A 318 27.64 6.96 16.16
N ILE A 319 27.26 8.02 15.47
CA ILE A 319 26.91 9.27 16.14
C ILE A 319 25.49 9.11 16.66
N SER A 320 25.37 8.74 17.95
CA SER A 320 24.09 8.63 18.64
C SER A 320 23.34 9.97 18.65
N SER A 321 22.01 9.90 18.53
CA SER A 321 21.10 11.06 18.50
C SER A 321 21.00 11.74 19.88
N THR A 322 22.04 12.51 20.22
CA THR A 322 22.01 13.45 21.36
C THR A 322 20.85 14.44 21.29
N THR A 323 20.29 14.68 20.11
CA THR A 323 19.08 15.48 19.91
C THR A 323 17.82 14.80 20.44
N LEU A 324 17.62 13.51 20.19
CA LEU A 324 16.48 12.77 20.76
C LEU A 324 16.57 12.75 22.29
N TYR A 325 17.78 12.54 22.82
CA TYR A 325 18.00 12.60 24.27
C TYR A 325 17.69 13.99 24.87
N ARG A 326 18.09 15.06 24.17
CA ARG A 326 17.72 16.44 24.56
C ARG A 326 16.21 16.61 24.57
N ASP A 327 15.52 16.15 23.53
CA ASP A 327 14.06 16.23 23.47
C ASP A 327 13.40 15.53 24.68
N TYR A 328 13.92 14.37 25.12
CA TYR A 328 13.46 13.74 26.37
C TYR A 328 13.69 14.61 27.61
N CYS A 329 14.85 15.25 27.72
CA CYS A 329 15.14 16.16 28.83
C CYS A 329 14.18 17.36 28.83
N ASP A 330 13.78 17.83 27.65
CA ASP A 330 12.85 18.94 27.52
C ASP A 330 11.41 18.49 27.81
N LEU A 331 11.01 17.30 27.37
CA LEU A 331 9.72 16.67 27.75
C LEU A 331 9.57 16.48 29.26
N GLU A 332 10.63 16.06 29.96
CA GLU A 332 10.60 15.91 31.43
C GLU A 332 10.38 17.25 32.16
N LYS A 333 10.71 18.38 31.53
CA LYS A 333 10.50 19.73 32.07
C LYS A 333 9.11 20.28 31.76
N VAL A 334 8.38 19.68 30.82
CA VAL A 334 7.01 20.11 30.47
C VAL A 334 6.11 19.93 31.69
N SER A 335 5.56 21.05 32.17
CA SER A 335 4.85 21.11 33.45
C SER A 335 3.35 20.82 33.32
N ASP A 336 2.80 20.91 32.11
CA ASP A 336 1.37 20.77 31.81
C ASP A 336 0.92 19.30 31.60
N HIS A 337 -0.35 19.13 31.24
CA HIS A 337 -0.98 17.83 31.02
C HIS A 337 -0.78 17.26 29.60
N SER A 338 -0.11 17.97 28.69
CA SER A 338 0.06 17.55 27.29
C SER A 338 0.73 16.18 27.17
N VAL A 339 1.85 16.01 27.89
CA VAL A 339 2.61 14.76 27.97
C VAL A 339 1.75 13.65 28.58
N ILE A 340 0.82 13.97 29.49
CA ILE A 340 -0.04 12.99 30.12
C ILE A 340 -1.10 12.48 29.14
N GLN A 341 -1.68 13.37 28.33
CA GLN A 341 -2.68 13.03 27.31
C GLN A 341 -2.12 12.05 26.27
N MET A 342 -0.82 12.13 25.94
CA MET A 342 -0.16 11.18 25.03
C MET A 342 -0.23 9.70 25.49
N PHE A 343 -0.33 9.45 26.81
CA PHE A 343 -0.34 8.11 27.40
C PHE A 343 -1.70 7.73 28.01
N GLN A 344 -2.74 8.55 27.82
CA GLN A 344 -4.09 8.20 28.25
C GLN A 344 -4.69 7.22 27.24
N ASN A 345 -5.21 6.09 27.74
CA ASN A 345 -5.91 5.13 26.90
C ASN A 345 -7.21 5.75 26.41
N GLU A 346 -7.37 5.87 25.10
CA GLU A 346 -8.68 6.17 24.48
C GLU A 346 -9.60 4.94 24.47
N TYR A 347 -9.08 3.77 24.88
CA TYR A 347 -9.75 2.48 24.80
C TYR A 347 -10.60 2.17 26.04
N ASN A 348 -11.93 2.13 25.88
CA ASN A 348 -12.88 1.57 26.85
C ASN A 348 -13.23 0.14 26.41
N ILE A 349 -12.66 -0.88 27.07
CA ILE A 349 -12.64 -2.29 26.61
C ILE A 349 -14.04 -2.93 26.53
N GLU A 350 -15.01 -2.45 27.32
CA GLU A 350 -16.32 -3.09 27.46
C GLU A 350 -17.37 -2.66 26.43
N GLU A 351 -17.25 -1.48 25.79
CA GLU A 351 -18.24 -1.00 24.81
C GLU A 351 -17.90 -1.38 23.36
N ASP A 352 -16.62 -1.56 23.03
CA ASP A 352 -16.14 -1.55 21.63
C ASP A 352 -15.98 -2.96 20.98
N TRP A 353 -16.02 -4.05 21.78
CA TRP A 353 -16.03 -5.42 21.23
C TRP A 353 -17.34 -5.74 20.51
N ALA A 354 -18.45 -5.16 20.96
CA ALA A 354 -19.71 -5.21 20.24
C ALA A 354 -19.65 -4.35 18.96
N GLU A 355 -19.10 -3.14 18.99
CA GLU A 355 -19.04 -2.26 17.81
C GLU A 355 -18.11 -2.75 16.69
N ASN A 356 -17.00 -3.44 17.01
CA ASN A 356 -16.05 -3.93 16.00
C ASN A 356 -16.57 -5.11 15.16
N GLN A 357 -17.62 -5.80 15.58
CA GLN A 357 -18.34 -6.81 14.77
C GLN A 357 -19.73 -6.36 14.30
N LEU A 358 -20.37 -5.35 14.93
CA LEU A 358 -21.80 -5.06 14.74
C LEU A 358 -22.21 -3.65 14.27
N ARG A 359 -21.31 -2.77 13.80
CA ARG A 359 -21.74 -1.51 13.14
C ARG A 359 -21.05 -1.19 11.82
N TYR A 360 -21.39 -1.94 10.77
CA TYR A 360 -21.36 -1.47 9.38
C TYR A 360 -22.63 -0.66 9.01
N GLN A 361 -23.36 -0.15 10.02
CA GLN A 361 -24.63 0.57 9.85
C GLN A 361 -24.48 2.09 9.67
N GLU A 362 -23.31 2.69 9.92
CA GLU A 362 -23.12 4.11 9.62
C GLU A 362 -23.01 4.37 8.11
N GLU A 363 -23.74 5.37 7.60
CA GLU A 363 -23.63 5.81 6.21
C GLU A 363 -22.24 6.39 5.93
N LEU A 364 -21.43 5.67 5.16
CA LEU A 364 -20.12 6.14 4.69
C LEU A 364 -20.26 6.86 3.34
N ASN A 365 -20.39 8.19 3.36
CA ASN A 365 -20.49 8.99 2.14
C ASN A 365 -19.17 9.00 1.34
N GLU A 366 -19.23 8.99 0.01
CA GLU A 366 -18.12 9.16 -0.95
C GLU A 366 -17.41 10.49 -0.75
N ARG A 367 -18.15 11.58 -0.52
CA ARG A 367 -17.54 12.90 -0.28
C ARG A 367 -16.69 13.00 1.00
N THR A 368 -16.78 12.03 1.90
CA THR A 368 -16.02 12.01 3.17
C THR A 368 -14.52 11.88 2.92
N VAL A 369 -14.12 11.16 1.87
CA VAL A 369 -12.72 10.84 1.58
C VAL A 369 -12.42 11.20 0.13
N MET A 370 -11.55 12.19 -0.05
CA MET A 370 -10.95 12.50 -1.35
C MET A 370 -9.75 11.57 -1.60
N ALA A 371 -9.44 11.28 -2.85
CA ALA A 371 -8.36 10.34 -3.18
C ALA A 371 -7.65 10.75 -4.47
N ILE A 372 -6.36 10.44 -4.54
CA ILE A 372 -5.54 10.59 -5.78
C ILE A 372 -5.06 9.24 -6.30
N ASN A 373 -5.21 8.19 -5.48
CA ASN A 373 -4.89 6.80 -5.79
C ASN A 373 -6.13 5.92 -5.63
N ASN A 374 -6.20 4.82 -6.39
CA ASN A 374 -7.23 3.80 -6.20
C ASN A 374 -7.25 3.31 -4.76
N TYR A 375 -8.46 3.02 -4.28
CA TYR A 375 -8.69 2.52 -2.94
C TYR A 375 -9.90 1.60 -2.89
N ASP A 376 -9.94 0.76 -1.86
CA ASP A 376 -11.09 -0.10 -1.53
C ASP A 376 -11.83 0.38 -0.28
N ILE A 377 -12.95 -0.27 0.02
CA ILE A 377 -13.81 0.12 1.15
C ILE A 377 -13.09 0.05 2.51
N SER A 378 -12.20 -0.94 2.73
CA SER A 378 -11.45 -1.09 3.99
C SER A 378 -10.46 0.05 4.18
N GLN A 379 -9.80 0.48 3.09
CA GLN A 379 -8.91 1.64 3.09
C GLN A 379 -9.68 2.94 3.33
N LYS A 380 -10.87 3.11 2.76
CA LYS A 380 -11.71 4.30 2.96
C LYS A 380 -12.15 4.45 4.42
N VAL A 381 -12.61 3.36 5.02
CA VAL A 381 -12.98 3.32 6.45
C VAL A 381 -11.77 3.68 7.33
N ALA A 382 -10.61 3.12 7.01
CA ALA A 382 -9.37 3.43 7.72
C ALA A 382 -8.99 4.92 7.63
N ILE A 383 -9.14 5.54 6.46
CA ILE A 383 -8.90 6.98 6.26
C ILE A 383 -9.90 7.81 7.06
N LYS A 384 -11.21 7.52 7.01
CA LYS A 384 -12.23 8.24 7.81
C LYS A 384 -11.87 8.22 9.29
N LYS A 385 -11.55 7.05 9.85
CA LYS A 385 -11.18 6.91 11.26
C LYS A 385 -9.91 7.73 11.61
N ALA A 386 -8.88 7.63 10.78
CA ALA A 386 -7.62 8.35 10.99
C ALA A 386 -7.77 9.88 10.90
N LEU A 387 -8.77 10.36 10.16
CA LEU A 387 -9.12 11.77 10.02
C LEU A 387 -9.88 12.34 11.23
N GLU A 388 -10.40 11.50 12.12
CA GLU A 388 -11.25 11.88 13.25
C GLU A 388 -10.55 11.63 14.60
N LYS A 389 -9.71 10.58 14.69
CA LYS A 389 -9.08 10.16 15.96
C LYS A 389 -7.76 9.42 15.75
N ASN A 390 -7.02 9.24 16.84
CA ASN A 390 -5.83 8.40 16.88
C ASN A 390 -6.19 6.97 16.45
N THR A 391 -5.48 6.46 15.44
CA THR A 391 -5.86 5.22 14.76
C THR A 391 -4.64 4.38 14.41
N ILE A 392 -4.81 3.06 14.41
CA ILE A 392 -3.85 2.12 13.84
C ILE A 392 -4.38 1.60 12.52
N ILE A 393 -3.54 1.64 11.48
CA ILE A 393 -3.79 0.91 10.24
C ILE A 393 -2.90 -0.33 10.24
N GLN A 394 -3.53 -1.49 10.42
CA GLN A 394 -2.86 -2.75 10.19
C GLN A 394 -2.94 -3.06 8.70
N GLY A 395 -1.80 -2.95 8.02
CA GLY A 395 -1.69 -3.13 6.57
C GLY A 395 -0.84 -4.35 6.22
N PRO A 396 -1.46 -5.53 6.09
CA PRO A 396 -0.77 -6.74 5.63
C PRO A 396 -0.06 -6.55 4.27
N PRO A 397 0.90 -7.42 3.91
CA PRO A 397 1.71 -7.25 2.71
C PRO A 397 0.84 -7.13 1.46
N GLY A 398 1.06 -6.10 0.65
CA GLY A 398 0.35 -5.91 -0.61
C GLY A 398 -1.08 -5.38 -0.52
N THR A 399 -1.52 -4.88 0.64
CA THR A 399 -2.89 -4.37 0.85
C THR A 399 -3.10 -2.87 0.56
N GLY A 400 -2.13 -2.22 -0.09
CA GLY A 400 -2.22 -0.80 -0.45
C GLY A 400 -2.03 0.20 0.71
N LYS A 401 -1.36 -0.21 1.80
CA LYS A 401 -1.03 0.67 2.95
C LYS A 401 -0.46 2.03 2.54
N SER A 402 0.58 2.06 1.69
CA SER A 402 1.18 3.33 1.25
C SER A 402 0.26 4.18 0.37
N GLN A 403 -0.68 3.56 -0.37
CA GLN A 403 -1.72 4.29 -1.12
C GLN A 403 -2.74 4.91 -0.17
N THR A 404 -3.15 4.15 0.85
CA THR A 404 -4.06 4.59 1.93
C THR A 404 -3.47 5.80 2.66
N ILE A 405 -2.19 5.73 3.06
CA ILE A 405 -1.45 6.83 3.67
C ILE A 405 -1.42 8.06 2.74
N SER A 406 -1.14 7.87 1.46
CA SER A 406 -1.07 8.98 0.49
C SER A 406 -2.43 9.69 0.35
N ASN A 407 -3.51 8.90 0.29
CA ASN A 407 -4.87 9.43 0.27
C ASN A 407 -5.23 10.12 1.61
N LEU A 408 -4.76 9.62 2.76
CA LEU A 408 -4.94 10.32 4.04
C LEU A 408 -4.25 11.68 4.04
N ILE A 409 -2.98 11.75 3.61
CA ILE A 409 -2.24 13.02 3.50
C ILE A 409 -3.01 14.01 2.63
N VAL A 410 -3.56 13.55 1.50
CA VAL A 410 -4.42 14.35 0.62
C VAL A 410 -5.64 14.92 1.35
N ASN A 411 -6.31 14.13 2.20
CA ASN A 411 -7.47 14.61 2.95
C ASN A 411 -7.10 15.65 4.02
N ASN A 412 -5.97 15.45 4.72
CA ASN A 412 -5.44 16.44 5.66
C ASN A 412 -5.13 17.75 4.91
N LEU A 413 -4.49 17.64 3.75
CA LEU A 413 -4.21 18.80 2.92
C LEU A 413 -5.50 19.52 2.51
N CYS A 414 -6.56 18.80 2.10
CA CYS A 414 -7.85 19.42 1.77
C CYS A 414 -8.47 20.19 2.95
N ARG A 415 -8.08 19.88 4.19
CA ARG A 415 -8.53 20.56 5.42
C ARG A 415 -7.60 21.70 5.86
N GLY A 416 -6.54 21.97 5.09
CA GLY A 416 -5.52 22.96 5.46
C GLY A 416 -4.56 22.49 6.57
N GLU A 417 -4.56 21.19 6.86
CA GLU A 417 -3.80 20.59 7.94
C GLU A 417 -2.35 20.27 7.52
N ARG A 418 -1.44 20.41 8.48
CA ARG A 418 -0.01 20.10 8.36
C ARG A 418 0.26 18.66 8.76
N VAL A 419 1.09 17.99 7.98
CA VAL A 419 1.38 16.57 8.17
C VAL A 419 2.88 16.34 8.38
N LEU A 420 3.22 15.69 9.49
CA LEU A 420 4.53 15.09 9.70
C LEU A 420 4.46 13.60 9.36
N PHE A 421 5.18 13.18 8.32
CA PHE A 421 5.31 11.79 7.95
C PHE A 421 6.67 11.25 8.40
N CYS A 422 6.65 10.15 9.15
CA CYS A 422 7.83 9.50 9.68
C CYS A 422 7.88 8.01 9.31
N ALA A 423 9.07 7.53 8.94
CA ALA A 423 9.33 6.11 8.81
C ALA A 423 10.79 5.81 9.17
N GLU A 424 11.08 4.58 9.60
CA GLU A 424 12.44 4.15 9.96
C GLU A 424 13.39 4.16 8.75
N LYS A 425 12.88 3.78 7.57
CA LYS A 425 13.66 3.60 6.34
C LYS A 425 13.27 4.62 5.28
N GLN A 426 14.28 5.14 4.57
CA GLN A 426 14.10 6.08 3.46
C GLN A 426 13.24 5.50 2.33
N ASP A 427 13.32 4.20 2.05
CA ASP A 427 12.53 3.58 0.98
C ASP A 427 11.02 3.67 1.27
N ALA A 428 10.59 3.50 2.52
CA ALA A 428 9.19 3.68 2.91
C ALA A 428 8.73 5.12 2.65
N ILE A 429 9.58 6.11 2.99
CA ILE A 429 9.31 7.53 2.72
C ILE A 429 9.18 7.80 1.22
N LYS A 430 10.12 7.29 0.42
CA LYS A 430 10.11 7.45 -1.04
C LYS A 430 8.91 6.79 -1.69
N VAL A 431 8.43 5.65 -1.18
CA VAL A 431 7.24 4.97 -1.71
C VAL A 431 6.00 5.86 -1.57
N VAL A 432 5.76 6.42 -0.38
CA VAL A 432 4.64 7.35 -0.14
C VAL A 432 4.82 8.63 -0.95
N TYR A 433 5.99 9.27 -0.93
CA TYR A 433 6.27 10.47 -1.71
C TYR A 433 5.98 10.28 -3.21
N ASN A 434 6.38 9.14 -3.79
CA ASN A 434 6.10 8.83 -5.19
C ASN A 434 4.60 8.67 -5.50
N ASN A 435 3.82 8.15 -4.56
CA ASN A 435 2.37 8.01 -4.70
C ASN A 435 1.61 9.35 -4.62
N MET A 436 2.27 10.44 -4.19
CA MET A 436 1.68 11.78 -4.12
C MET A 436 1.55 12.48 -5.49
N LYS A 437 2.15 11.96 -6.56
CA LYS A 437 2.06 12.52 -7.93
C LYS A 437 2.37 14.04 -7.95
N LYS A 438 1.47 14.89 -8.48
CA LYS A 438 1.64 16.37 -8.52
C LYS A 438 1.73 17.01 -7.13
N ILE A 439 1.16 16.38 -6.10
CA ILE A 439 1.15 16.88 -4.72
C ILE A 439 2.55 16.84 -4.08
N GLN A 440 3.52 16.16 -4.71
CA GLN A 440 4.93 16.21 -4.31
C GLN A 440 5.49 17.62 -4.18
N ASN A 441 4.95 18.61 -4.91
CA ASN A 441 5.39 20.01 -4.83
C ASN A 441 5.22 20.62 -3.43
N TYR A 442 4.28 20.10 -2.64
CA TYR A 442 3.97 20.53 -1.27
C TYR A 442 4.57 19.62 -0.20
N CYS A 443 5.41 18.67 -0.61
CA CYS A 443 6.08 17.73 0.26
C CYS A 443 7.58 18.03 0.31
N LEU A 444 8.14 18.11 1.52
CA LEU A 444 9.58 18.22 1.74
C LEU A 444 10.11 16.89 2.29
N ILE A 445 10.89 16.18 1.47
CA ILE A 445 11.56 14.94 1.86
C ILE A 445 12.99 15.25 2.31
N ILE A 446 13.33 14.86 3.56
CA ILE A 446 14.69 14.97 4.07
C ILE A 446 15.08 13.65 4.72
N THR A 447 15.84 12.87 3.98
CA THR A 447 16.27 11.52 4.39
C THR A 447 17.76 11.43 4.65
N ASN A 448 18.54 12.40 4.18
CA ASN A 448 19.96 12.55 4.45
C ASN A 448 20.31 14.04 4.43
N LEU A 449 20.98 14.50 5.49
CA LEU A 449 21.37 15.90 5.67
C LEU A 449 22.55 16.33 4.78
N GLU A 450 23.22 15.38 4.14
CA GLU A 450 24.31 15.63 3.19
C GLU A 450 23.81 15.95 1.77
N GLU A 451 22.55 15.64 1.44
CA GLU A 451 21.94 15.87 0.12
C GLU A 451 21.52 17.34 -0.08
N LYS A 452 22.46 18.28 0.06
CA LYS A 452 22.21 19.72 -0.02
C LYS A 452 21.59 20.13 -1.37
N GLU A 453 22.13 19.60 -2.48
CA GLU A 453 21.68 19.97 -3.82
C GLU A 453 20.18 19.75 -4.03
N SER A 454 19.68 18.54 -3.72
CA SER A 454 18.26 18.21 -3.88
C SER A 454 17.36 19.04 -2.96
N PHE A 455 17.78 19.26 -1.71
CA PHE A 455 17.06 20.09 -0.74
C PHE A 455 16.89 21.54 -1.23
N TYR A 456 18.00 22.21 -1.58
CA TYR A 456 17.96 23.60 -2.02
C TYR A 456 17.23 23.77 -3.36
N GLN A 457 17.38 22.81 -4.28
CA GLN A 457 16.64 22.81 -5.54
C GLN A 457 15.13 22.69 -5.30
N LYS A 458 14.71 21.82 -4.38
CA LYS A 458 13.29 21.66 -4.02
C LYS A 458 12.67 22.97 -3.52
N ILE A 459 13.41 23.71 -2.69
CA ILE A 459 12.97 25.03 -2.20
C ILE A 459 12.84 26.02 -3.36
N LEU A 460 13.83 26.08 -4.24
CA LEU A 460 13.80 26.95 -5.42
C LEU A 460 12.63 26.62 -6.35
N ASP A 461 12.38 25.34 -6.61
CA ASP A 461 11.28 24.88 -7.46
C ASP A 461 9.93 25.32 -6.87
N SER A 462 9.73 25.12 -5.57
CA SER A 462 8.50 25.57 -4.89
C SER A 462 8.35 27.09 -4.94
N ILE A 463 9.43 27.86 -4.75
CA ILE A 463 9.39 29.32 -4.83
C ILE A 463 9.10 29.82 -6.25
N ASN A 464 9.73 29.23 -7.27
CA ASN A 464 9.54 29.63 -8.66
C ASN A 464 8.10 29.38 -9.14
N ASN A 465 7.43 28.35 -8.60
CA ASN A 465 6.06 27.99 -8.95
C ASN A 465 4.99 28.86 -8.27
N ILE A 466 5.35 29.76 -7.34
CA ILE A 466 4.38 30.60 -6.60
C ILE A 466 3.55 31.51 -7.53
N ASN A 467 4.14 32.00 -8.61
CA ASN A 467 3.47 32.94 -9.51
C ASN A 467 2.60 32.27 -10.58
N GLN A 468 2.60 30.94 -10.66
CA GLN A 468 1.79 30.19 -11.60
C GLN A 468 0.30 30.29 -11.21
N LEU A 469 -0.55 30.63 -12.17
CA LEU A 469 -1.99 30.68 -11.98
C LEU A 469 -2.61 29.34 -12.35
N TYR A 470 -3.50 28.86 -11.48
CA TYR A 470 -4.29 27.64 -11.70
C TYR A 470 -5.77 28.02 -11.84
N PRO A 471 -6.52 27.35 -12.75
CA PRO A 471 -7.94 27.56 -12.87
C PRO A 471 -8.66 27.12 -11.60
N GLU A 472 -9.78 27.76 -11.30
CA GLU A 472 -10.66 27.35 -10.20
C GLU A 472 -11.31 26.00 -10.50
N VAL A 473 -11.35 25.13 -9.47
CA VAL A 473 -11.84 23.76 -9.57
C VAL A 473 -12.74 23.46 -8.38
N GLU A 474 -13.94 22.93 -8.63
CA GLU A 474 -14.84 22.48 -7.56
C GLU A 474 -14.46 21.09 -7.06
N SER A 475 -14.18 20.91 -5.78
CA SER A 475 -13.56 19.69 -5.24
C SER A 475 -14.46 18.45 -5.18
N ALA A 476 -15.75 18.61 -4.84
CA ALA A 476 -16.61 17.51 -4.37
C ALA A 476 -17.80 17.17 -5.29
N MET A 477 -17.91 17.80 -6.47
CA MET A 477 -19.06 17.61 -7.37
C MET A 477 -19.27 16.13 -7.74
N TYR A 478 -18.21 15.43 -8.14
CA TYR A 478 -18.30 14.03 -8.57
C TYR A 478 -18.61 13.08 -7.41
N LEU A 479 -18.02 13.30 -6.23
CA LEU A 479 -18.31 12.48 -5.05
C LEU A 479 -19.76 12.67 -4.58
N THR A 480 -20.29 13.89 -4.66
CA THR A 480 -21.70 14.17 -4.34
C THR A 480 -22.65 13.45 -5.30
N LYS A 481 -22.32 13.41 -6.60
CA LYS A 481 -23.08 12.63 -7.58
C LYS A 481 -23.03 11.13 -7.29
N MET A 482 -21.88 10.60 -6.83
CA MET A 482 -21.79 9.20 -6.42
C MET A 482 -22.67 8.90 -5.21
N ASP A 483 -22.69 9.78 -4.20
CA ASP A 483 -23.56 9.62 -3.03
C ASP A 483 -25.03 9.60 -3.43
N GLN A 484 -25.47 10.55 -4.27
CA GLN A 484 -26.83 10.56 -4.82
C GLN A 484 -27.17 9.28 -5.59
N LEU A 485 -26.23 8.77 -6.39
CA LEU A 485 -26.43 7.54 -7.15
C LEU A 485 -26.54 6.32 -6.22
N PHE A 486 -25.71 6.22 -5.18
CA PHE A 486 -25.82 5.15 -4.17
C PHE A 486 -27.15 5.22 -3.41
N ASP A 487 -27.61 6.41 -3.04
CA ASP A 487 -28.92 6.60 -2.40
C ASP A 487 -30.06 6.17 -3.32
N ASN A 488 -29.97 6.51 -4.60
CA ASN A 488 -30.94 6.10 -5.62
C ASN A 488 -30.94 4.58 -5.84
N ILE A 489 -29.77 3.93 -5.86
CA ILE A 489 -29.65 2.45 -5.92
C ILE A 489 -30.28 1.82 -4.67
N LYS A 490 -30.01 2.37 -3.48
CA LYS A 490 -30.60 1.91 -2.21
C LYS A 490 -32.13 2.00 -2.25
N LYS A 491 -32.69 3.14 -2.67
CA LYS A 491 -34.15 3.32 -2.84
C LYS A 491 -34.72 2.34 -3.87
N TYR A 492 -34.05 2.15 -5.01
CA TYR A 492 -34.47 1.21 -6.03
C TYR A 492 -34.48 -0.25 -5.54
N LYS A 493 -33.45 -0.69 -4.81
CA LYS A 493 -33.40 -2.06 -4.26
C LYS A 493 -34.55 -2.32 -3.28
N ILE A 494 -34.86 -1.35 -2.40
CA ILE A 494 -36.00 -1.44 -1.48
C ILE A 494 -37.31 -1.51 -2.27
N PHE A 495 -37.47 -0.64 -3.27
CA PHE A 495 -38.65 -0.60 -4.16
C PHE A 495 -38.83 -1.92 -4.93
N ALA A 496 -37.77 -2.49 -5.48
CA ALA A 496 -37.81 -3.70 -6.29
C ALA A 496 -38.15 -4.97 -5.48
N CYS A 497 -38.02 -4.93 -4.15
CA CYS A 497 -38.45 -5.99 -3.24
C CYS A 497 -39.96 -5.95 -2.89
N GLN A 498 -40.69 -4.91 -3.31
CA GLN A 498 -42.13 -4.79 -3.03
C GLN A 498 -42.95 -5.70 -3.95
N ASN A 499 -44.06 -6.23 -3.44
CA ASN A 499 -44.97 -7.10 -4.23
C ASN A 499 -45.54 -6.37 -5.46
N THR A 500 -45.86 -5.09 -5.32
CA THR A 500 -46.36 -4.24 -6.41
C THR A 500 -45.38 -4.15 -7.58
N TYR A 501 -44.07 -4.18 -7.31
CA TYR A 501 -43.06 -4.24 -8.36
C TYR A 501 -43.03 -5.61 -9.06
N GLN A 502 -43.27 -6.70 -8.33
CA GLN A 502 -43.40 -8.04 -8.94
C GLN A 502 -44.64 -8.11 -9.84
N ASP A 503 -45.77 -7.55 -9.41
CA ASP A 503 -46.99 -7.44 -10.22
C ASP A 503 -46.74 -6.62 -11.48
N TYR A 504 -46.04 -5.48 -11.34
CA TYR A 504 -45.60 -4.65 -12.47
C TYR A 504 -44.78 -5.46 -13.49
N LEU A 505 -43.78 -6.22 -13.04
CA LEU A 505 -42.95 -7.04 -13.92
C LEU A 505 -43.76 -8.12 -14.65
N GLN A 506 -44.70 -8.75 -13.95
CA GLN A 506 -45.59 -9.75 -14.53
C GLN A 506 -46.49 -9.12 -15.61
N PHE A 507 -47.12 -7.98 -15.31
CA PHE A 507 -48.01 -7.30 -16.24
C PHE A 507 -47.27 -6.69 -17.43
N LEU A 508 -46.07 -6.15 -17.22
CA LEU A 508 -45.25 -5.58 -18.29
C LEU A 508 -44.91 -6.59 -19.38
N ASN A 509 -44.70 -7.87 -19.05
CA ASN A 509 -44.50 -8.92 -20.05
C ASN A 509 -45.75 -9.15 -20.89
N ASN A 510 -46.91 -9.30 -20.24
CA ASN A 510 -48.18 -9.53 -20.94
C ASN A 510 -48.54 -8.34 -21.87
N VAL A 511 -48.32 -7.11 -21.40
CA VAL A 511 -48.55 -5.87 -22.18
C VAL A 511 -47.66 -5.80 -23.42
N LYS A 512 -46.39 -6.21 -23.32
CA LYS A 512 -45.47 -6.21 -24.46
C LYS A 512 -45.85 -7.24 -25.53
N ASP A 513 -46.30 -8.42 -25.11
CA ASP A 513 -46.68 -9.50 -26.04
C ASP A 513 -48.03 -9.22 -26.72
N HIS A 514 -48.88 -8.39 -26.10
CA HIS A 514 -50.22 -8.06 -26.59
C HIS A 514 -50.50 -6.55 -26.52
N PRO A 515 -49.86 -5.73 -27.36
CA PRO A 515 -49.99 -4.27 -27.27
C PRO A 515 -51.40 -3.78 -27.63
N LEU A 516 -51.94 -2.90 -26.79
CA LEU A 516 -53.21 -2.19 -27.00
C LEU A 516 -52.99 -0.68 -27.04
N SER A 517 -53.70 0.01 -27.94
CA SER A 517 -53.77 1.46 -27.97
C SER A 517 -54.93 1.92 -27.09
N LEU A 518 -54.62 2.57 -25.97
CA LEU A 518 -55.59 3.00 -24.97
C LEU A 518 -55.45 4.49 -24.66
N ASP A 519 -56.57 5.11 -24.29
CA ASP A 519 -56.65 6.48 -23.79
C ASP A 519 -56.57 6.45 -22.26
N PHE A 520 -55.33 6.50 -21.75
CA PHE A 520 -55.09 6.38 -20.31
C PHE A 520 -55.67 7.54 -19.48
N GLU A 521 -55.84 8.72 -20.08
CA GLU A 521 -56.42 9.89 -19.41
C GLU A 521 -57.94 9.75 -19.26
N LEU A 522 -58.61 9.12 -20.23
CA LEU A 522 -60.01 8.74 -20.09
C LEU A 522 -60.18 7.62 -19.05
N LEU A 523 -59.34 6.58 -19.10
CA LEU A 523 -59.45 5.43 -18.19
C LEU A 523 -59.26 5.81 -16.72
N SER A 524 -58.35 6.74 -16.42
CA SER A 524 -58.09 7.19 -15.04
C SER A 524 -59.27 7.92 -14.37
N GLN A 525 -60.29 8.32 -15.14
CA GLN A 525 -61.50 8.97 -14.62
C GLN A 525 -62.50 7.99 -13.99
N PHE A 526 -62.30 6.68 -14.16
CA PHE A 526 -63.23 5.64 -13.73
C PHE A 526 -62.67 4.81 -12.56
N TYR A 527 -63.49 4.66 -11.51
CA TYR A 527 -63.10 3.97 -10.26
C TYR A 527 -62.61 2.53 -10.46
N TYR A 528 -63.04 1.85 -11.53
CA TYR A 528 -62.61 0.48 -11.83
C TYR A 528 -61.08 0.37 -11.91
N PHE A 529 -60.41 1.40 -12.42
CA PHE A 529 -58.96 1.42 -12.58
C PHE A 529 -58.20 1.87 -11.32
N GLU A 530 -58.92 2.21 -10.25
CA GLU A 530 -58.35 2.45 -8.90
C GLU A 530 -58.41 1.19 -8.02
N LEU A 531 -59.12 0.15 -8.44
CA LEU A 531 -59.26 -1.11 -7.70
C LEU A 531 -57.98 -1.95 -7.75
N GLU A 532 -57.75 -2.77 -6.73
CA GLU A 532 -56.72 -3.81 -6.81
C GLU A 532 -57.09 -4.87 -7.85
N TYR A 533 -56.09 -5.59 -8.35
CA TYR A 533 -56.24 -6.55 -9.46
C TYR A 533 -57.32 -7.60 -9.20
N GLU A 534 -57.38 -8.15 -7.99
CA GLU A 534 -58.38 -9.15 -7.59
C GLU A 534 -59.81 -8.59 -7.58
N ASP A 535 -59.98 -7.34 -7.17
CA ASP A 535 -61.28 -6.68 -7.15
C ASP A 535 -61.72 -6.28 -8.56
N TYR A 536 -60.80 -5.80 -9.41
CA TYR A 536 -61.07 -5.55 -10.82
C TYR A 536 -61.46 -6.85 -11.54
N TYR A 537 -60.75 -7.96 -11.28
CA TYR A 537 -61.04 -9.28 -11.84
C TYR A 537 -62.50 -9.71 -11.57
N ARG A 538 -63.00 -9.49 -10.35
CA ARG A 538 -64.40 -9.80 -9.98
C ARG A 538 -65.44 -9.02 -10.77
N HIS A 539 -65.09 -7.82 -11.25
CA HIS A 539 -65.98 -6.97 -12.04
C HIS A 539 -65.89 -7.22 -13.56
N CYS A 540 -64.82 -7.88 -14.03
CA CYS A 540 -64.54 -8.07 -15.46
C CYS A 540 -65.71 -8.70 -16.22
N TYR A 541 -66.27 -9.80 -15.72
CA TYR A 541 -67.37 -10.49 -16.38
C TYR A 541 -68.58 -9.56 -16.58
N ARG A 542 -68.96 -8.81 -15.54
CA ARG A 542 -70.09 -7.88 -15.60
C ARG A 542 -69.82 -6.73 -16.58
N MET A 543 -68.61 -6.16 -16.55
CA MET A 543 -68.22 -5.11 -17.49
C MET A 543 -68.24 -5.63 -18.93
N TYR A 544 -67.72 -6.83 -19.17
CA TYR A 544 -67.72 -7.46 -20.49
C TYR A 544 -69.13 -7.70 -21.03
N GLN A 545 -70.06 -8.18 -20.20
CA GLN A 545 -71.47 -8.32 -20.59
C GLN A 545 -72.09 -6.99 -21.01
N ASN A 546 -71.85 -5.93 -20.25
CA ASN A 546 -72.33 -4.58 -20.57
C ASN A 546 -71.72 -4.06 -21.89
N ILE A 547 -70.42 -4.28 -22.10
CA ILE A 547 -69.72 -3.90 -23.34
C ILE A 547 -70.29 -4.63 -24.55
N ILE A 548 -70.56 -5.94 -24.46
CA ILE A 548 -71.17 -6.71 -25.56
C ILE A 548 -72.54 -6.15 -25.93
N ILE A 549 -73.35 -5.73 -24.95
CA ILE A 549 -74.66 -5.14 -25.21
C ILE A 549 -74.49 -3.84 -26.01
N VAL A 550 -73.57 -2.97 -25.58
CA VAL A 550 -73.26 -1.71 -26.28
C VAL A 550 -72.72 -1.97 -27.69
N GLN A 551 -71.80 -2.93 -27.88
CA GLN A 551 -71.26 -3.30 -29.19
C GLN A 551 -72.34 -3.80 -30.14
N LYS A 552 -73.20 -4.71 -29.68
CA LYS A 552 -74.31 -5.24 -30.50
C LYS A 552 -75.30 -4.14 -30.87
N PHE A 553 -75.55 -3.20 -29.97
CA PHE A 553 -76.36 -2.02 -30.22
C PHE A 553 -75.72 -1.09 -31.28
N LEU A 554 -74.44 -0.78 -31.16
CA LEU A 554 -73.72 0.06 -32.12
C LEU A 554 -73.62 -0.61 -33.50
N ALA A 555 -73.32 -1.91 -33.56
CA ALA A 555 -73.29 -2.68 -34.79
C ALA A 555 -74.66 -2.69 -35.50
N LEU A 556 -75.75 -2.82 -34.73
CA LEU A 556 -77.11 -2.73 -35.26
C LEU A 556 -77.39 -1.37 -35.93
N PHE A 557 -76.81 -0.27 -35.43
CA PHE A 557 -76.97 1.05 -36.04
C PHE A 557 -75.95 1.35 -37.14
N ASN A 558 -74.78 0.70 -37.15
CA ASN A 558 -73.85 0.75 -38.28
C ASN A 558 -74.37 -0.01 -39.51
N ASP A 559 -75.09 -1.12 -39.28
CA ASP A 559 -75.76 -1.86 -40.37
C ASP A 559 -76.95 -1.06 -40.95
N PHE A 560 -77.45 -0.07 -40.19
CA PHE A 560 -78.60 0.76 -40.54
C PHE A 560 -78.39 2.25 -40.16
N PRO A 561 -77.43 2.93 -40.79
CA PRO A 561 -77.02 4.29 -40.42
C PRO A 561 -78.16 5.31 -40.53
N HIS A 562 -79.06 5.16 -41.51
CA HIS A 562 -80.18 6.09 -41.67
C HIS A 562 -81.25 5.86 -40.59
N PHE A 563 -81.44 4.62 -40.12
CA PHE A 563 -82.22 4.36 -38.91
C PHE A 563 -81.57 4.92 -37.65
N ALA A 564 -80.24 4.97 -37.55
CA ALA A 564 -79.55 5.61 -36.43
C ALA A 564 -79.84 7.12 -36.37
N GLU A 565 -79.76 7.81 -37.51
CA GLU A 565 -80.10 9.24 -37.59
C GLU A 565 -81.54 9.52 -37.19
N ILE A 566 -82.47 8.64 -37.57
CA ILE A 566 -83.87 8.73 -37.17
C ILE A 566 -84.00 8.44 -35.67
N TYR A 567 -83.33 7.40 -35.16
CA TYR A 567 -83.35 7.06 -33.73
C TYR A 567 -82.98 8.24 -32.84
N HIS A 568 -81.93 8.99 -33.20
CA HIS A 568 -81.49 10.17 -32.44
C HIS A 568 -82.50 11.32 -32.41
N ARG A 569 -83.50 11.32 -33.30
CA ARG A 569 -84.56 12.34 -33.36
C ARG A 569 -85.78 12.01 -32.50
N PHE A 570 -85.91 10.77 -32.00
CA PHE A 570 -87.11 10.30 -31.29
C PHE A 570 -86.79 9.59 -29.97
N ARG A 571 -87.77 9.48 -29.07
CA ARG A 571 -87.63 8.63 -27.88
C ARG A 571 -87.60 7.16 -28.31
N ALA A 572 -86.78 6.32 -27.69
CA ALA A 572 -86.66 4.91 -28.07
C ALA A 572 -87.99 4.14 -28.10
N LYS A 573 -88.93 4.48 -27.20
CA LYS A 573 -90.28 3.90 -27.18
C LYS A 573 -91.09 4.23 -28.44
N GLU A 574 -90.93 5.43 -28.99
CA GLU A 574 -91.60 5.89 -30.21
C GLU A 574 -90.94 5.28 -31.45
N PHE A 575 -89.62 5.24 -31.46
CA PHE A 575 -88.84 4.60 -32.52
C PHE A 575 -89.15 3.09 -32.64
N LYS A 576 -89.23 2.36 -31.52
CA LYS A 576 -89.66 0.96 -31.50
C LYS A 576 -91.07 0.76 -32.03
N LYS A 577 -92.00 1.66 -31.68
CA LYS A 577 -93.39 1.62 -32.17
C LYS A 577 -93.46 1.83 -33.69
N MET A 578 -92.61 2.70 -34.22
CA MET A 578 -92.48 2.91 -35.67
C MET A 578 -91.97 1.64 -36.34
N LEU A 579 -90.86 1.07 -35.85
CA LEU A 579 -90.22 -0.09 -36.47
C LEU A 579 -91.05 -1.38 -36.39
N LYS A 580 -91.71 -1.67 -35.27
CA LYS A 580 -92.66 -2.80 -35.17
C LYS A 580 -93.83 -2.69 -36.14
N LYS A 581 -94.17 -1.48 -36.59
CA LYS A 581 -95.21 -1.28 -37.62
C LYS A 581 -94.67 -1.28 -39.03
N ALA A 582 -93.38 -1.06 -39.19
CA ALA A 582 -92.69 -1.20 -40.44
C ALA A 582 -92.46 -2.68 -40.82
N GLU A 583 -92.41 -3.56 -39.81
CA GLU A 583 -92.41 -5.02 -39.97
C GLU A 583 -93.59 -5.48 -40.84
N GLY A 584 -93.30 -6.14 -41.97
CA GLY A 584 -94.31 -6.64 -42.92
C GLY A 584 -94.96 -5.59 -43.86
N LEU A 585 -94.51 -4.32 -43.86
CA LEU A 585 -94.98 -3.33 -44.84
C LEU A 585 -94.36 -3.54 -46.23
N LYS A 586 -95.05 -3.07 -47.28
CA LYS A 586 -94.45 -2.92 -48.62
C LYS A 586 -93.55 -1.66 -48.64
N PRO A 587 -92.46 -1.62 -49.43
CA PRO A 587 -91.48 -0.52 -49.43
C PRO A 587 -92.09 0.88 -49.57
N HIS A 588 -93.08 1.06 -50.46
CA HIS A 588 -93.76 2.35 -50.64
C HIS A 588 -94.51 2.81 -49.37
N LYS A 589 -95.12 1.88 -48.61
CA LYS A 589 -95.83 2.20 -47.35
C LYS A 589 -94.86 2.53 -46.22
N PHE A 590 -93.71 1.89 -46.20
CA PHE A 590 -92.64 2.22 -45.26
C PHE A 590 -92.10 3.63 -45.50
N LEU A 591 -91.86 4.02 -46.75
CA LEU A 591 -91.42 5.38 -47.07
C LEU A 591 -92.42 6.45 -46.63
N VAL A 592 -93.72 6.17 -46.79
CA VAL A 592 -94.78 7.06 -46.32
C VAL A 592 -94.81 7.15 -44.78
N LEU A 593 -94.54 6.04 -44.08
CA LEU A 593 -94.36 6.02 -42.62
C LEU A 593 -93.15 6.88 -42.20
N ILE A 594 -92.01 6.74 -42.87
CA ILE A 594 -90.79 7.54 -42.63
C ILE A 594 -91.04 9.04 -42.86
N PHE A 595 -91.72 9.40 -43.96
CA PHE A 595 -92.06 10.80 -44.26
C PHE A 595 -92.90 11.43 -43.14
N ASN A 596 -93.94 10.74 -42.69
CA ASN A 596 -94.79 11.21 -41.61
C ASN A 596 -94.01 11.41 -40.31
N VAL A 597 -93.11 10.47 -40.00
CA VAL A 597 -92.26 10.54 -38.82
C VAL A 597 -91.29 11.73 -38.92
N LEU A 598 -90.62 11.93 -40.05
CA LEU A 598 -89.60 12.97 -40.23
C LEU A 598 -90.16 14.39 -40.38
N LYS A 599 -91.33 14.59 -41.02
CA LYS A 599 -91.90 15.94 -41.22
C LYS A 599 -92.85 16.38 -40.10
N ASN A 600 -93.56 15.45 -39.48
CA ASN A 600 -94.61 15.80 -38.50
C ASN A 600 -94.24 15.47 -37.06
N ASN A 601 -93.07 14.85 -36.81
CA ASN A 601 -92.64 14.37 -35.49
C ASN A 601 -93.65 13.47 -34.77
N ILE A 602 -94.60 12.87 -35.50
CA ILE A 602 -95.67 12.03 -34.96
C ILE A 602 -95.54 10.66 -35.59
N VAL A 603 -95.45 9.62 -34.76
CA VAL A 603 -95.56 8.22 -35.20
C VAL A 603 -97.02 7.90 -35.49
N SER A 604 -97.62 8.57 -36.49
CA SER A 604 -99.01 8.38 -36.87
C SER A 604 -99.15 7.16 -37.76
N TYR A 605 -100.07 6.27 -37.40
CA TYR A 605 -100.25 4.96 -38.02
C TYR A 605 -101.04 4.98 -39.33
N THR A 606 -101.58 6.13 -39.70
CA THR A 606 -102.35 6.33 -40.92
C THR A 606 -101.43 6.60 -42.11
N ILE A 607 -100.92 5.52 -42.70
CA ILE A 607 -100.11 5.56 -43.95
C ILE A 607 -100.92 6.16 -45.11
N ASN A 608 -102.25 6.13 -45.04
CA ASN A 608 -103.13 6.60 -46.12
C ASN A 608 -103.49 8.10 -46.02
N SER A 609 -103.10 8.81 -44.97
CA SER A 609 -103.49 10.23 -44.74
C SER A 609 -102.40 11.23 -45.17
N VAL A 610 -101.58 10.85 -46.14
CA VAL A 610 -100.41 11.62 -46.57
C VAL A 610 -100.72 12.35 -47.86
N ASP A 611 -100.50 13.66 -47.87
CA ASP A 611 -100.59 14.49 -49.07
C ASP A 611 -99.56 13.99 -50.11
N GLU A 612 -100.06 13.36 -51.18
CA GLU A 612 -99.22 12.76 -52.24
C GLU A 612 -98.28 13.79 -52.88
N ASN A 613 -98.71 15.04 -53.02
CA ASN A 613 -97.87 16.09 -53.59
C ASN A 613 -96.71 16.43 -52.66
N LYS A 614 -96.97 16.57 -51.35
CA LYS A 614 -95.91 16.81 -50.34
C LYS A 614 -94.98 15.61 -50.17
N PHE A 615 -95.52 14.39 -50.21
CA PHE A 615 -94.71 13.16 -50.14
C PHE A 615 -93.83 12.99 -51.38
N ASN A 616 -94.34 13.28 -52.58
CA ASN A 616 -93.56 13.25 -53.81
C ASN A 616 -92.48 14.34 -53.82
N LEU A 617 -92.78 15.56 -53.35
CA LEU A 617 -91.80 16.62 -53.13
C LEU A 617 -90.70 16.17 -52.16
N PHE A 618 -91.05 15.59 -51.02
CA PHE A 618 -90.08 15.02 -50.09
C PHE A 618 -89.27 13.87 -50.71
N LYS A 619 -89.89 13.04 -51.55
CA LYS A 619 -89.21 12.01 -52.34
C LYS A 619 -88.14 12.57 -53.26
N ILE A 620 -88.33 13.78 -53.76
CA ILE A 620 -87.39 14.47 -54.64
C ILE A 620 -86.34 15.22 -53.80
N GLU A 621 -86.76 15.97 -52.77
CA GLU A 621 -85.90 16.74 -51.86
C GLU A 621 -84.91 15.85 -51.09
N GLU A 622 -85.35 14.66 -50.66
CA GLU A 622 -84.60 13.71 -49.84
C GLU A 622 -84.33 12.40 -50.59
N ALA A 623 -84.26 12.46 -51.93
CA ALA A 623 -84.14 11.29 -52.81
C ALA A 623 -83.02 10.32 -52.39
N ALA A 624 -81.86 10.86 -52.02
CA ALA A 624 -80.71 10.07 -51.55
C ALA A 624 -80.99 9.31 -50.23
N LEU A 625 -81.61 9.98 -49.25
CA LEU A 625 -81.99 9.40 -47.95
C LEU A 625 -83.04 8.31 -48.13
N ILE A 626 -84.03 8.54 -48.99
CA ILE A 626 -85.11 7.60 -49.27
C ILE A 626 -84.61 6.35 -49.99
N ASP A 627 -83.72 6.50 -50.96
CA ASP A 627 -83.09 5.37 -51.63
C ASP A 627 -82.22 4.54 -50.68
N ALA A 628 -81.59 5.18 -49.71
CA ALA A 628 -80.81 4.50 -48.69
C ALA A 628 -81.70 3.78 -47.66
N LEU A 629 -82.74 4.44 -47.14
CA LEU A 629 -83.73 3.82 -46.24
C LEU A 629 -84.51 2.69 -46.91
N THR A 630 -84.78 2.77 -48.21
CA THR A 630 -85.41 1.68 -48.96
C THR A 630 -84.49 0.46 -49.08
N ARG A 631 -83.17 0.68 -49.18
CA ARG A 631 -82.16 -0.39 -49.17
C ARG A 631 -82.07 -1.03 -47.79
N GLU A 632 -82.00 -0.23 -46.74
CA GLU A 632 -82.04 -0.69 -45.33
C GLU A 632 -83.34 -1.45 -45.02
N PHE A 633 -84.48 -1.00 -45.53
CA PHE A 633 -85.79 -1.63 -45.32
C PHE A 633 -85.82 -3.10 -45.77
N LYS A 634 -85.01 -3.50 -46.77
CA LYS A 634 -84.95 -4.90 -47.21
C LYS A 634 -84.53 -5.87 -46.10
N ASN A 635 -83.81 -5.38 -45.09
CA ASN A 635 -83.36 -6.13 -43.93
C ASN A 635 -84.10 -5.74 -42.65
N ILE A 636 -85.29 -5.12 -42.74
CA ILE A 636 -86.00 -4.61 -41.56
C ILE A 636 -86.37 -5.70 -40.54
N ASP A 637 -86.69 -6.91 -41.00
CA ASP A 637 -87.01 -8.04 -40.10
C ASP A 637 -85.81 -8.43 -39.23
N TYR A 638 -84.58 -8.25 -39.74
CA TYR A 638 -83.36 -8.46 -38.96
C TYR A 638 -83.20 -7.39 -37.87
N PHE A 639 -83.51 -6.13 -38.18
CA PHE A 639 -83.50 -5.05 -37.19
C PHE A 639 -84.57 -5.26 -36.10
N VAL A 640 -85.79 -5.63 -36.51
CA VAL A 640 -86.94 -5.79 -35.61
C VAL A 640 -86.71 -6.92 -34.60
N LYS A 641 -86.11 -8.04 -35.03
CA LYS A 641 -85.72 -9.17 -34.15
C LYS A 641 -84.72 -8.79 -33.06
N ARG A 642 -84.02 -7.66 -33.19
CA ARG A 642 -83.00 -7.19 -32.23
C ARG A 642 -83.39 -5.90 -31.49
N LEU A 643 -84.66 -5.49 -31.56
CA LEU A 643 -85.15 -4.29 -30.85
C LEU A 643 -84.97 -4.34 -29.33
N GLU A 644 -84.86 -5.52 -28.73
CA GLU A 644 -84.59 -5.69 -27.30
C GLU A 644 -83.23 -5.08 -26.90
N LEU A 645 -82.24 -5.08 -27.80
CA LEU A 645 -80.94 -4.43 -27.57
C LEU A 645 -81.08 -2.93 -27.32
N ILE A 646 -82.06 -2.27 -27.95
CA ILE A 646 -82.34 -0.85 -27.71
C ILE A 646 -82.84 -0.63 -26.27
N ASP A 647 -83.68 -1.53 -25.73
CA ASP A 647 -84.15 -1.38 -24.33
C ASP A 647 -83.03 -1.67 -23.33
N GLN A 648 -82.20 -2.69 -23.61
CA GLN A 648 -81.07 -3.05 -22.76
C GLN A 648 -80.03 -1.92 -22.72
N ASN A 649 -79.68 -1.35 -23.88
CA ASN A 649 -78.72 -0.25 -23.98
C ASN A 649 -79.23 1.05 -23.34
N ASP A 650 -80.50 1.42 -23.53
CA ASP A 650 -81.09 2.62 -22.91
C ASP A 650 -81.27 2.50 -21.39
N ARG A 651 -81.45 1.27 -20.87
CA ARG A 651 -81.43 1.02 -19.44
C ARG A 651 -80.02 1.18 -18.90
N LEU A 652 -79.04 0.52 -19.52
CA LEU A 652 -77.63 0.65 -19.16
C LEU A 652 -77.18 2.11 -19.15
N ARG A 653 -77.52 2.89 -20.19
CA ARG A 653 -77.16 4.31 -20.29
C ARG A 653 -77.75 5.19 -19.17
N ARG A 654 -78.90 4.81 -18.61
CA ARG A 654 -79.57 5.57 -17.54
C ARG A 654 -79.19 5.11 -16.15
N GLU A 655 -78.99 3.81 -15.98
CA GLU A 655 -78.80 3.16 -14.68
C GLU A 655 -77.33 3.03 -14.31
N ASP A 656 -76.43 2.92 -15.30
CA ASP A 656 -75.00 2.76 -15.08
C ASP A 656 -74.23 4.03 -15.47
N LYS A 657 -73.51 4.60 -14.49
CA LYS A 657 -72.71 5.81 -14.68
C LYS A 657 -71.48 5.57 -15.57
N ASN A 658 -71.13 4.31 -15.84
CA ASN A 658 -69.95 3.93 -16.63
C ASN A 658 -70.29 3.64 -18.10
N TYR A 659 -71.45 4.07 -18.59
CA TYR A 659 -71.86 3.82 -19.98
C TYR A 659 -70.83 4.34 -20.99
N ASP A 660 -70.26 5.51 -20.77
CA ASP A 660 -69.25 6.10 -21.67
C ASP A 660 -67.96 5.27 -21.69
N LEU A 661 -67.58 4.67 -20.55
CA LEU A 661 -66.50 3.70 -20.48
C LEU A 661 -66.82 2.45 -21.31
N TYR A 662 -68.04 1.91 -21.21
CA TYR A 662 -68.44 0.73 -22.00
C TYR A 662 -68.45 1.01 -23.50
N ALA A 663 -68.89 2.21 -23.92
CA ALA A 663 -68.86 2.63 -25.30
C ALA A 663 -67.43 2.74 -25.84
N TYR A 664 -66.53 3.35 -25.06
CA TYR A 664 -65.11 3.44 -25.39
C TYR A 664 -64.46 2.04 -25.49
N LEU A 665 -64.57 1.24 -24.43
CA LEU A 665 -64.00 -0.11 -24.37
C LEU A 665 -64.59 -1.03 -25.44
N GLY A 666 -65.84 -0.81 -25.86
CA GLY A 666 -66.47 -1.53 -26.97
C GLY A 666 -65.79 -1.35 -28.32
N THR A 667 -64.90 -0.37 -28.48
CA THR A 667 -64.07 -0.23 -29.68
C THR A 667 -62.79 -1.09 -29.63
N VAL A 668 -62.38 -1.54 -28.44
CA VAL A 668 -61.10 -2.22 -28.19
C VAL A 668 -61.29 -3.69 -27.80
N VAL A 669 -62.26 -3.98 -26.92
CA VAL A 669 -62.52 -5.30 -26.32
C VAL A 669 -63.21 -6.22 -27.31
N LYS A 670 -62.65 -7.41 -27.57
CA LYS A 670 -63.27 -8.45 -28.42
C LYS A 670 -63.66 -9.68 -27.61
N THR A 671 -62.85 -10.02 -26.62
CA THR A 671 -63.01 -11.17 -25.74
C THR A 671 -63.00 -10.73 -24.27
N GLU A 672 -63.51 -11.57 -23.37
CA GLU A 672 -63.48 -11.27 -21.93
C GLU A 672 -62.04 -11.13 -21.42
N ALA A 673 -61.09 -11.88 -21.97
CA ALA A 673 -59.68 -11.81 -21.61
C ALA A 673 -59.05 -10.43 -21.87
N ASP A 674 -59.58 -9.68 -22.85
CA ASP A 674 -59.09 -8.32 -23.15
C ASP A 674 -59.33 -7.36 -21.99
N MET A 675 -60.33 -7.60 -21.13
CA MET A 675 -60.60 -6.75 -19.96
C MET A 675 -59.45 -6.76 -18.96
N LEU A 676 -58.86 -7.93 -18.72
CA LEU A 676 -57.71 -8.08 -17.84
C LEU A 676 -56.47 -7.46 -18.46
N LEU A 677 -56.30 -7.63 -19.76
CA LEU A 677 -55.19 -7.04 -20.50
C LEU A 677 -55.25 -5.50 -20.46
N ILE A 678 -56.43 -4.90 -20.57
CA ILE A 678 -56.63 -3.44 -20.47
C ILE A 678 -56.23 -2.91 -19.10
N TYR A 679 -56.62 -3.61 -18.02
CA TYR A 679 -56.17 -3.23 -16.67
C TYR A 679 -54.65 -3.34 -16.54
N GLN A 680 -54.04 -4.42 -17.06
CA GLN A 680 -52.58 -4.57 -17.05
C GLN A 680 -51.87 -3.44 -17.79
N HIS A 681 -52.39 -3.00 -18.95
CA HIS A 681 -51.87 -1.84 -19.68
C HIS A 681 -51.99 -0.55 -18.86
N TYR A 682 -53.16 -0.31 -18.27
CA TYR A 682 -53.38 0.87 -17.42
C TYR A 682 -52.43 0.88 -16.21
N PHE A 683 -52.34 -0.24 -15.49
CA PHE A 683 -51.47 -0.39 -14.34
C PHE A 683 -50.01 -0.16 -14.73
N VAL A 684 -49.53 -0.79 -15.80
CA VAL A 684 -48.14 -0.62 -16.29
C VAL A 684 -47.85 0.83 -16.64
N HIS A 685 -48.77 1.51 -17.34
CA HIS A 685 -48.61 2.92 -17.72
C HIS A 685 -48.56 3.83 -16.49
N PHE A 686 -49.52 3.67 -15.56
CA PHE A 686 -49.58 4.46 -14.34
C PHE A 686 -48.36 4.22 -13.44
N PHE A 687 -47.99 2.95 -13.23
CA PHE A 687 -46.83 2.56 -12.43
C PHE A 687 -45.52 3.10 -13.02
N GLN A 688 -45.37 3.10 -14.35
CA GLN A 688 -44.22 3.71 -15.03
C GLN A 688 -44.16 5.22 -14.84
N SER A 689 -45.30 5.90 -14.90
CA SER A 689 -45.41 7.34 -14.69
C SER A 689 -45.04 7.72 -13.25
N GLU A 690 -45.60 7.02 -12.26
CA GLU A 690 -45.39 7.31 -10.84
C GLU A 690 -43.94 7.00 -10.38
N HIS A 691 -43.34 5.94 -10.91
CA HIS A 691 -42.02 5.46 -10.48
C HIS A 691 -40.90 5.67 -11.50
N ALA A 692 -41.07 6.60 -12.44
CA ALA A 692 -40.15 6.83 -13.56
C ALA A 692 -38.68 6.96 -13.14
N GLU A 693 -38.40 7.74 -12.09
CA GLU A 693 -37.02 7.96 -11.59
C GLU A 693 -36.39 6.67 -11.02
N LEU A 694 -37.15 5.85 -10.28
CA LEU A 694 -36.64 4.59 -9.72
C LEU A 694 -36.45 3.53 -10.81
N LEU A 695 -37.37 3.44 -11.76
CA LEU A 695 -37.25 2.52 -12.90
C LEU A 695 -36.05 2.86 -13.80
N LYS A 696 -35.73 4.16 -13.92
CA LYS A 696 -34.53 4.62 -14.61
C LYS A 696 -33.25 4.12 -13.93
N VAL A 697 -33.20 4.08 -12.60
CA VAL A 697 -32.05 3.51 -11.86
C VAL A 697 -31.88 2.02 -12.16
N GLY A 698 -32.98 1.26 -12.21
CA GLY A 698 -32.96 -0.17 -12.50
C GLY A 698 -32.45 -0.53 -13.91
N THR A 699 -32.61 0.38 -14.86
CA THR A 699 -32.18 0.20 -16.26
C THR A 699 -30.79 0.78 -16.54
N LEU A 700 -30.28 1.64 -15.66
CA LEU A 700 -29.00 2.31 -15.82
C LEU A 700 -27.84 1.39 -15.42
N ASN A 701 -26.74 1.43 -16.18
CA ASN A 701 -25.49 0.74 -15.82
C ASN A 701 -24.73 1.54 -14.76
N TRP A 702 -25.28 1.59 -13.55
CA TRP A 702 -24.78 2.46 -12.48
C TRP A 702 -23.35 2.11 -12.06
N ARG A 703 -22.88 0.87 -12.28
CA ARG A 703 -21.49 0.48 -12.01
C ARG A 703 -20.49 1.18 -12.93
N GLU A 704 -20.83 1.32 -14.21
CA GLU A 704 -20.00 2.05 -15.18
C GLU A 704 -20.01 3.55 -14.87
N GLU A 705 -21.17 4.10 -14.51
CA GLU A 705 -21.28 5.50 -14.09
C GLU A 705 -20.48 5.79 -12.81
N LEU A 706 -20.59 4.95 -11.78
CA LEU A 706 -19.79 5.06 -10.55
C LEU A 706 -18.28 4.97 -10.84
N THR A 707 -17.87 4.10 -11.77
CA THR A 707 -16.46 3.99 -12.18
C THR A 707 -15.97 5.27 -12.84
N LYS A 708 -16.79 5.84 -13.74
CA LYS A 708 -16.50 7.11 -14.40
C LYS A 708 -16.40 8.26 -13.39
N LEU A 709 -17.38 8.38 -12.49
CA LEU A 709 -17.40 9.40 -11.44
C LEU A 709 -16.19 9.26 -10.49
N SER A 710 -15.85 8.03 -10.07
CA SER A 710 -14.69 7.76 -9.21
C SER A 710 -13.38 8.19 -9.87
N ASN A 711 -13.18 7.86 -11.15
CA ASN A 711 -11.98 8.26 -11.89
C ASN A 711 -11.90 9.77 -12.08
N GLN A 712 -13.02 10.42 -12.43
CA GLN A 712 -13.10 11.88 -12.55
C GLN A 712 -12.82 12.57 -11.23
N SER A 713 -13.33 12.04 -10.12
CA SER A 713 -13.07 12.55 -8.78
C SER A 713 -11.59 12.56 -8.43
N MET A 714 -10.82 11.54 -8.81
CA MET A 714 -9.39 11.46 -8.47
C MET A 714 -8.55 12.50 -9.23
N VAL A 715 -8.88 12.70 -10.52
CA VAL A 715 -8.25 13.75 -11.34
C VAL A 715 -8.57 15.12 -10.75
N ASN A 716 -9.85 15.37 -10.48
CA ASN A 716 -10.35 16.61 -9.93
C ASN A 716 -9.76 16.95 -8.54
N THR A 717 -9.59 15.95 -7.66
CA THR A 717 -8.97 16.13 -6.34
C THR A 717 -7.54 16.67 -6.47
N THR A 718 -6.77 16.15 -7.43
CA THR A 718 -5.38 16.58 -7.65
C THR A 718 -5.33 18.04 -8.11
N GLU A 719 -6.22 18.43 -9.03
CA GLU A 719 -6.30 19.79 -9.57
C GLU A 719 -6.80 20.78 -8.52
N TYR A 720 -7.82 20.41 -7.75
CA TYR A 720 -8.35 21.20 -6.64
C TYR A 720 -7.28 21.50 -5.57
N LEU A 721 -6.54 20.49 -5.12
CA LEU A 721 -5.47 20.69 -4.14
C LEU A 721 -4.37 21.59 -4.69
N THR A 722 -4.03 21.42 -5.97
CA THR A 722 -3.02 22.25 -6.63
C THR A 722 -3.46 23.72 -6.64
N TYR A 723 -4.72 23.98 -7.00
CA TYR A 723 -5.33 25.31 -6.95
C TYR A 723 -5.32 25.90 -5.53
N LEU A 724 -5.87 25.18 -4.55
CA LEU A 724 -6.04 25.64 -3.17
C LEU A 724 -4.70 26.04 -2.54
N TYR A 725 -3.71 25.15 -2.59
CA TYR A 725 -2.42 25.41 -1.95
C TYR A 725 -1.59 26.45 -2.70
N HIS A 726 -1.63 26.47 -4.04
CA HIS A 726 -0.91 27.52 -4.76
C HIS A 726 -1.46 28.91 -4.42
N GLN A 727 -2.78 29.07 -4.32
CA GLN A 727 -3.36 30.35 -3.91
C GLN A 727 -2.97 30.72 -2.49
N GLN A 728 -3.16 29.82 -1.52
CA GLN A 728 -2.83 30.08 -0.11
C GLN A 728 -1.35 30.43 0.08
N ILE A 729 -0.43 29.65 -0.50
CA ILE A 729 1.01 29.90 -0.42
C ILE A 729 1.36 31.24 -1.04
N ARG A 730 0.80 31.54 -2.22
CA ARG A 730 1.05 32.80 -2.93
C ARG A 730 0.61 34.02 -2.12
N ASP A 731 -0.57 33.96 -1.52
CA ASP A 731 -1.12 35.08 -0.76
C ASP A 731 -0.32 35.32 0.52
N VAL A 732 0.03 34.25 1.25
CA VAL A 732 0.86 34.34 2.46
C VAL A 732 2.27 34.87 2.14
N ILE A 733 2.88 34.40 1.05
CA ILE A 733 4.24 34.84 0.67
C ILE A 733 4.25 36.30 0.22
N LYS A 734 3.26 36.74 -0.56
CA LYS A 734 3.12 38.15 -0.95
C LYS A 734 2.87 39.07 0.24
N ALA A 735 2.14 38.60 1.25
CA ALA A 735 1.87 39.39 2.45
C ALA A 735 3.11 39.51 3.35
N ASN A 736 3.84 38.41 3.56
CA ASN A 736 4.81 38.33 4.67
C ASN A 736 6.29 38.21 4.25
N TYR A 737 6.61 37.87 3.00
CA TYR A 737 7.97 37.48 2.60
C TYR A 737 8.55 38.26 1.41
N THR A 738 7.89 39.32 0.94
CA THR A 738 8.29 40.07 -0.27
C THR A 738 9.73 40.60 -0.22
N GLU A 739 10.20 41.08 0.94
CA GLU A 739 11.56 41.62 1.10
C GLU A 739 12.63 40.54 1.39
N THR A 740 12.24 39.45 2.07
CA THR A 740 13.15 38.40 2.51
C THR A 740 13.38 37.32 1.46
N LEU A 741 12.37 37.04 0.62
CA LEU A 741 12.40 35.97 -0.37
C LEU A 741 13.56 36.11 -1.38
N PRO A 742 13.90 37.31 -1.91
CA PRO A 742 15.06 37.46 -2.79
C PRO A 742 16.39 37.04 -2.14
N LYS A 743 16.58 37.34 -0.85
CA LYS A 743 17.79 36.97 -0.09
C LYS A 743 17.89 35.45 0.08
N ILE A 744 16.75 34.80 0.33
CA ILE A 744 16.67 33.33 0.46
C ILE A 744 16.96 32.65 -0.88
N ILE A 745 16.39 33.16 -1.99
CA ILE A 745 16.68 32.67 -3.34
C ILE A 745 18.18 32.79 -3.65
N GLU A 746 18.79 33.91 -3.31
CA GLU A 746 20.24 34.11 -3.48
C GLU A 746 21.04 33.10 -2.66
N GLU A 747 20.70 32.88 -1.39
CA GLU A 747 21.33 31.86 -0.54
C GLU A 747 21.21 30.45 -1.13
N CYS A 748 20.05 30.09 -1.67
CA CYS A 748 19.83 28.79 -2.32
C CYS A 748 20.66 28.58 -3.59
N ARG A 749 21.01 29.68 -4.31
CA ARG A 749 21.78 29.64 -5.58
C ARG A 749 23.30 29.69 -5.38
N LYS A 750 23.79 29.89 -4.16
CA LYS A 750 25.24 29.94 -3.89
C LYS A 750 25.91 28.62 -4.23
N LYS A 751 27.14 28.68 -4.79
CA LYS A 751 27.99 27.50 -5.06
C LYS A 751 28.37 26.76 -3.78
N THR A 752 28.59 27.49 -2.69
CA THR A 752 28.86 26.95 -1.36
C THR A 752 27.61 27.05 -0.49
N LYS A 753 26.92 25.93 -0.32
CA LYS A 753 25.67 25.84 0.43
C LYS A 753 25.94 25.59 1.92
N ARG A 754 25.16 26.24 2.79
CA ARG A 754 25.18 25.98 4.23
C ARG A 754 24.62 24.58 4.54
N SER A 755 24.77 24.11 5.78
CA SER A 755 24.16 22.84 6.19
C SER A 755 22.64 22.94 6.14
N ILE A 756 21.97 21.82 5.81
CA ILE A 756 20.51 21.75 5.78
C ILE A 756 19.94 22.16 7.13
N THR A 757 20.51 21.67 8.24
CA THR A 757 20.08 21.98 9.60
C THR A 757 20.10 23.49 9.90
N TYR A 758 21.17 24.19 9.53
CA TYR A 758 21.27 25.64 9.75
C TYR A 758 20.20 26.39 8.94
N PHE A 759 20.11 26.09 7.64
CA PHE A 759 19.15 26.77 6.76
C PHE A 759 17.71 26.49 7.19
N PHE A 760 17.41 25.24 7.55
CA PHE A 760 16.08 24.81 7.96
C PHE A 760 15.62 25.54 9.23
N LYS A 761 16.47 25.58 10.27
CA LYS A 761 16.13 26.27 11.54
C LYS A 761 15.94 27.78 11.35
N ASN A 762 16.79 28.41 10.55
CA ASN A 762 16.71 29.86 10.33
C ASN A 762 15.54 30.28 9.43
N ASN A 763 15.00 29.36 8.62
CA ASN A 763 13.90 29.63 7.68
C ASN A 763 12.69 28.74 7.93
N TYR A 764 12.50 28.27 9.18
CA TYR A 764 11.50 27.25 9.52
C TYR A 764 10.07 27.67 9.16
N GLU A 765 9.70 28.92 9.45
CA GLU A 765 8.35 29.44 9.15
C GLU A 765 8.06 29.49 7.65
N LEU A 766 9.04 29.86 6.81
CA LEU A 766 8.88 29.81 5.36
C LEU A 766 8.73 28.37 4.87
N ILE A 767 9.54 27.45 5.40
CA ILE A 767 9.50 26.03 5.02
C ILE A 767 8.14 25.43 5.37
N LYS A 768 7.57 25.76 6.53
CA LYS A 768 6.21 25.34 6.92
C LYS A 768 5.14 25.81 5.96
N ILE A 769 5.28 27.02 5.42
CA ILE A 769 4.34 27.58 4.44
C ILE A 769 4.49 26.88 3.08
N LEU A 770 5.72 26.71 2.60
CA LEU A 770 5.99 26.09 1.30
C LEU A 770 5.66 24.59 1.29
N PHE A 771 5.83 23.91 2.42
CA PHE A 771 5.74 22.46 2.54
C PHE A 771 4.88 22.07 3.75
N PRO A 772 3.54 22.02 3.59
CA PRO A 772 2.63 21.53 4.63
C PRO A 772 2.86 20.06 4.99
N VAL A 773 3.54 19.28 4.12
CA VAL A 773 3.93 17.89 4.39
C VAL A 773 5.44 17.79 4.54
N ILE A 774 5.91 17.40 5.72
CA ILE A 774 7.33 17.13 5.98
C ILE A 774 7.52 15.62 6.17
N MET A 775 8.44 15.04 5.39
CA MET A 775 8.70 13.60 5.38
C MET A 775 10.14 13.29 5.78
N VAL A 776 10.33 12.66 6.94
CA VAL A 776 11.64 12.49 7.59
C VAL A 776 11.74 11.19 8.37
N THR A 777 12.95 10.79 8.79
CA THR A 777 13.11 9.74 9.82
C THR A 777 12.98 10.34 11.22
N PRO A 778 12.69 9.55 12.27
CA PRO A 778 12.56 10.08 13.64
C PRO A 778 13.78 10.87 14.13
N ASP A 779 15.00 10.44 13.82
CA ASP A 779 16.21 11.18 14.22
C ASP A 779 16.33 12.52 13.49
N ILE A 780 16.04 12.55 12.18
CA ILE A 780 16.08 13.79 11.40
C ILE A 780 14.99 14.76 11.89
N ALA A 781 13.80 14.26 12.23
CA ALA A 781 12.73 15.05 12.83
C ALA A 781 13.21 15.77 14.10
N SER A 782 13.85 15.06 15.02
CA SER A 782 14.40 15.64 16.26
C SER A 782 15.54 16.63 16.02
N GLN A 783 16.33 16.45 14.96
CA GLN A 783 17.42 17.37 14.61
C GLN A 783 16.93 18.69 13.98
N LEU A 784 15.89 18.62 13.14
CA LEU A 784 15.40 19.74 12.34
C LEU A 784 14.24 20.49 12.98
N LEU A 785 13.29 19.79 13.61
CA LEU A 785 12.03 20.35 14.07
C LEU A 785 12.12 20.80 15.54
N PRO A 786 11.59 21.99 15.88
CA PRO A 786 11.46 22.41 17.28
C PRO A 786 10.55 21.43 18.04
N LEU A 787 10.74 21.32 19.35
CA LEU A 787 9.90 20.52 20.24
C LEU A 787 8.72 21.36 20.76
N ASN A 788 7.84 21.76 19.83
CA ASN A 788 6.61 22.46 20.17
C ASN A 788 5.45 21.47 20.25
N HIS A 789 4.55 21.66 21.23
CA HIS A 789 3.34 20.86 21.35
C HIS A 789 2.40 21.14 20.18
N GLN A 790 1.88 20.08 19.53
CA GLN A 790 0.89 20.19 18.44
C GLN A 790 1.29 21.13 17.29
N GLU A 791 2.56 21.10 16.89
CA GLU A 791 3.08 21.83 15.73
C GLU A 791 2.49 21.34 14.40
N PHE A 792 2.08 20.06 14.35
CA PHE A 792 1.44 19.40 13.23
C PHE A 792 0.06 18.86 13.60
N ASP A 793 -0.91 18.97 12.71
CA ASP A 793 -2.26 18.45 12.95
C ASP A 793 -2.31 16.92 12.85
N GLN A 794 -1.45 16.34 12.00
CA GLN A 794 -1.32 14.89 11.83
C GLN A 794 0.14 14.43 11.82
N LEU A 795 0.45 13.46 12.68
CA LEU A 795 1.63 12.62 12.58
C LEU A 795 1.27 11.26 11.99
N ILE A 796 2.05 10.78 11.03
CA ILE A 796 1.90 9.46 10.44
C ILE A 796 3.21 8.70 10.60
N PHE A 797 3.16 7.55 11.28
CA PHE A 797 4.26 6.58 11.26
C PHE A 797 3.94 5.45 10.28
N ASP A 798 4.78 5.25 9.27
CA ASP A 798 4.76 4.04 8.44
C ASP A 798 5.83 3.05 8.90
N GLU A 799 5.57 1.77 8.68
CA GLU A 799 6.41 0.65 9.15
C GLU A 799 6.65 0.71 10.67
N ALA A 800 5.64 1.10 11.44
CA ALA A 800 5.75 1.32 12.88
C ALA A 800 6.14 0.07 13.69
N SER A 801 6.00 -1.14 13.12
CA SER A 801 6.54 -2.37 13.72
C SER A 801 8.08 -2.35 13.79
N GLN A 802 8.76 -1.56 12.95
CA GLN A 802 10.21 -1.41 12.94
C GLN A 802 10.70 -0.21 13.78
N ILE A 803 9.81 0.61 14.32
CA ILE A 803 10.18 1.80 15.08
C ILE A 803 10.20 1.43 16.57
N PHE A 804 11.33 1.67 17.23
CA PHE A 804 11.41 1.59 18.69
C PHE A 804 10.59 2.69 19.35
N VAL A 805 9.86 2.34 20.41
CA VAL A 805 8.98 3.28 21.12
C VAL A 805 9.75 4.53 21.58
N GLU A 806 10.96 4.34 22.08
CA GLU A 806 11.83 5.40 22.58
C GLU A 806 12.19 6.45 21.50
N ARG A 807 12.19 6.09 20.22
CA ARG A 807 12.46 7.03 19.11
C ARG A 807 11.21 7.78 18.66
N ALA A 808 10.02 7.27 18.98
CA ALA A 808 8.75 7.85 18.54
C ALA A 808 8.20 8.91 19.51
N ILE A 809 8.37 8.73 20.83
CA ILE A 809 7.75 9.58 21.87
C ILE A 809 8.01 11.09 21.64
N PRO A 810 9.25 11.57 21.44
CA PRO A 810 9.49 12.99 21.16
C PRO A 810 8.80 13.52 19.91
N ILE A 811 8.57 12.67 18.92
CA ILE A 811 7.93 13.05 17.66
C ILE A 811 6.42 13.10 17.84
N ILE A 812 5.84 12.15 18.59
CA ILE A 812 4.42 12.14 18.95
C ILE A 812 4.00 13.46 19.61
N TYR A 813 4.83 14.01 20.49
CA TYR A 813 4.56 15.28 21.16
C TYR A 813 4.34 16.47 20.21
N ARG A 814 4.91 16.41 19.00
CA ARG A 814 4.82 17.48 18.01
C ARG A 814 3.49 17.49 17.24
N ALA A 815 2.59 16.54 17.49
CA ALA A 815 1.37 16.42 16.72
C ALA A 815 0.10 16.27 17.56
N GLU A 816 -1.03 16.71 17.00
CA GLU A 816 -2.35 16.58 17.62
C GLU A 816 -2.93 15.18 17.45
N ARG A 817 -2.95 14.67 16.21
CA ARG A 817 -3.46 13.33 15.89
C ARG A 817 -2.38 12.44 15.31
N ILE A 818 -2.48 11.14 15.60
CA ILE A 818 -1.46 10.15 15.28
C ILE A 818 -2.10 9.00 14.50
N LEU A 819 -1.52 8.69 13.35
CA LEU A 819 -1.77 7.46 12.63
C LEU A 819 -0.53 6.58 12.75
N ILE A 820 -0.73 5.34 13.20
CA ILE A 820 0.32 4.34 13.27
C ILE A 820 0.00 3.23 12.27
N ALA A 821 0.77 3.17 11.19
CA ALA A 821 0.60 2.20 10.12
C ALA A 821 1.73 1.16 10.14
N GLY A 822 1.36 -0.12 10.06
CA GLY A 822 2.34 -1.20 10.12
C GLY A 822 1.70 -2.58 10.09
N ASP A 823 2.50 -3.59 10.38
CA ASP A 823 2.03 -4.97 10.42
C ASP A 823 2.77 -5.76 11.50
N LYS A 824 2.02 -6.19 12.53
CA LYS A 824 2.54 -6.97 13.66
C LYS A 824 3.06 -8.35 13.27
N LYS A 825 2.64 -8.87 12.11
CA LYS A 825 3.06 -10.17 11.58
C LYS A 825 4.29 -10.06 10.67
N GLN A 826 4.84 -8.85 10.48
CA GLN A 826 6.10 -8.61 9.79
C GLN A 826 7.23 -8.30 10.80
N LEU A 827 8.42 -7.96 10.31
CA LEU A 827 9.60 -7.77 11.15
C LEU A 827 9.39 -6.67 12.20
N GLY A 828 9.77 -7.01 13.43
CA GLY A 828 9.94 -6.07 14.53
C GLY A 828 11.26 -5.30 14.41
N PRO A 829 11.56 -4.41 15.37
CA PRO A 829 12.77 -3.61 15.34
C PRO A 829 13.97 -4.49 15.70
N THR A 830 15.06 -4.39 14.94
CA THR A 830 16.28 -5.20 15.12
C THR A 830 17.43 -4.38 15.70
N ASN A 831 18.01 -4.86 16.81
CA ASN A 831 19.27 -4.33 17.35
C ASN A 831 20.42 -4.83 16.47
N PHE A 832 20.71 -4.13 15.38
CA PHE A 832 21.67 -4.55 14.34
C PHE A 832 23.09 -4.88 14.86
N PHE A 833 23.46 -4.33 16.01
CA PHE A 833 24.73 -4.62 16.68
C PHE A 833 24.67 -5.86 17.57
N SER A 834 23.52 -6.22 18.16
CA SER A 834 23.44 -7.36 19.09
C SER A 834 23.62 -8.72 18.40
N SER A 835 23.24 -8.84 17.12
CA SER A 835 23.37 -10.10 16.36
C SER A 835 24.79 -10.39 15.86
N ARG A 836 25.69 -9.39 15.85
CA ARG A 836 27.10 -9.54 15.44
C ARG A 836 28.08 -9.68 16.60
N PHE A 837 27.64 -9.48 17.84
CA PHE A 837 28.40 -9.88 19.02
C PHE A 837 28.15 -11.36 19.29
N ASP A 838 29.25 -12.12 19.37
CA ASP A 838 29.22 -13.56 19.66
C ASP A 838 28.36 -13.88 20.90
N TYR A 839 27.78 -15.08 20.87
CA TYR A 839 26.84 -15.67 21.84
C TYR A 839 27.22 -15.55 23.33
N ASP A 840 28.47 -15.20 23.65
CA ASP A 840 29.01 -15.15 25.01
C ASP A 840 28.78 -13.81 25.73
N GLY A 841 28.25 -12.78 25.05
CA GLY A 841 28.18 -11.40 25.61
C GLY A 841 26.80 -10.93 26.11
N LEU A 842 25.73 -11.70 25.89
CA LEU A 842 24.38 -11.32 26.34
C LEU A 842 24.13 -11.66 27.82
N GLU A 843 24.91 -12.59 28.40
CA GLU A 843 24.73 -13.04 29.78
C GLU A 843 25.33 -12.09 30.84
N GLN A 844 26.04 -11.01 30.45
CA GLN A 844 26.78 -10.16 31.41
C GLN A 844 26.19 -8.76 31.68
N ASN A 845 25.02 -8.41 31.13
CA ASN A 845 24.45 -7.07 31.34
C ASN A 845 23.06 -7.13 32.00
N GLU A 846 23.04 -7.40 33.31
CA GLU A 846 21.84 -7.55 34.14
C GLU A 846 20.89 -6.34 34.06
N GLU A 847 21.41 -5.11 33.92
CA GLU A 847 20.58 -3.90 33.80
C GLU A 847 19.76 -3.85 32.51
N LEU A 848 20.31 -4.32 31.38
CA LEU A 848 19.59 -4.35 30.10
C LEU A 848 18.49 -5.43 30.13
N LEU A 849 18.80 -6.58 30.75
CA LEU A 849 17.85 -7.68 30.93
C LEU A 849 16.67 -7.28 31.84
N ALA A 850 16.94 -6.49 32.89
CA ALA A 850 15.93 -5.95 33.79
C ALA A 850 15.02 -4.90 33.11
N LEU A 851 15.57 -4.09 32.19
CA LEU A 851 14.79 -3.14 31.38
C LEU A 851 13.95 -3.83 30.31
N GLU A 852 14.47 -4.89 29.67
CA GLU A 852 13.70 -5.71 28.71
C GLU A 852 12.54 -6.48 29.37
N THR A 853 12.63 -6.75 30.67
CA THR A 853 11.56 -7.42 31.44
C THR A 853 10.52 -6.46 32.01
N THR A 854 10.86 -5.18 32.23
CA THR A 854 9.92 -4.13 32.70
C THR A 854 9.15 -3.45 31.56
N LEU A 855 9.80 -3.14 30.43
CA LEU A 855 9.15 -2.58 29.25
C LEU A 855 8.73 -3.70 28.30
N THR A 856 7.46 -4.11 28.37
CA THR A 856 6.93 -5.23 27.55
C THR A 856 6.92 -4.94 26.05
N ASP A 857 6.82 -3.67 25.65
CA ASP A 857 6.64 -3.28 24.24
C ASP A 857 7.97 -2.94 23.57
N LYS A 858 8.29 -3.69 22.50
CA LYS A 858 9.51 -3.50 21.72
C LYS A 858 9.33 -2.52 20.56
N SER A 859 8.15 -2.53 19.92
CA SER A 859 7.82 -1.67 18.78
C SER A 859 6.74 -0.64 19.10
N LEU A 860 6.71 0.46 18.35
CA LEU A 860 5.65 1.48 18.42
C LEU A 860 4.28 0.88 18.13
N LEU A 861 4.19 -0.05 17.18
CA LEU A 861 2.93 -0.68 16.82
C LEU A 861 2.36 -1.55 17.96
N ASP A 862 3.21 -2.26 18.70
CA ASP A 862 2.78 -3.07 19.85
C ASP A 862 2.28 -2.17 20.98
N PHE A 863 3.03 -1.11 21.28
CA PHE A 863 2.65 -0.09 22.27
C PHE A 863 1.30 0.55 21.93
N ALA A 864 1.15 1.05 20.70
CA ALA A 864 -0.06 1.71 20.24
C ALA A 864 -1.30 0.82 20.24
N SER A 865 -1.11 -0.48 19.99
CA SER A 865 -2.23 -1.41 19.87
C SER A 865 -2.95 -1.72 21.18
N LYS A 866 -2.38 -1.29 22.30
CA LYS A 866 -3.02 -1.33 23.61
C LYS A 866 -3.85 -0.06 23.88
N GLN A 867 -3.70 0.96 23.04
CA GLN A 867 -4.23 2.32 23.27
C GLN A 867 -5.26 2.75 22.23
N TYR A 868 -5.06 2.38 20.96
CA TYR A 868 -5.87 2.88 19.84
C TYR A 868 -6.61 1.77 19.09
N ASN A 869 -7.70 2.16 18.43
CA ASN A 869 -8.48 1.30 17.56
C ASN A 869 -7.70 0.94 16.27
N SER A 870 -7.80 -0.33 15.86
CA SER A 870 -7.13 -0.84 14.66
C SER A 870 -8.12 -1.03 13.51
N SER A 871 -7.70 -0.63 12.32
CA SER A 871 -8.38 -0.93 11.05
C SER A 871 -7.49 -1.83 10.20
N ILE A 872 -7.99 -3.01 9.85
CA ILE A 872 -7.27 -3.98 9.01
C ILE A 872 -7.61 -3.73 7.54
N LEU A 873 -6.58 -3.60 6.70
CA LEU A 873 -6.75 -3.56 5.25
C LEU A 873 -6.93 -4.99 4.72
N ARG A 874 -8.02 -5.23 3.97
CA ARG A 874 -8.44 -6.60 3.59
C ARG A 874 -8.00 -7.01 2.20
N PHE A 875 -8.02 -6.12 1.22
CA PHE A 875 -7.82 -6.47 -0.19
C PHE A 875 -6.34 -6.55 -0.55
N HIS A 876 -5.90 -7.68 -1.11
CA HIS A 876 -4.52 -7.93 -1.51
C HIS A 876 -4.30 -7.68 -3.01
N TYR A 877 -3.32 -6.84 -3.35
CA TYR A 877 -3.05 -6.38 -4.72
C TYR A 877 -1.68 -6.81 -5.27
N ARG A 878 -0.73 -7.24 -4.43
CA ARG A 878 0.67 -7.48 -4.83
C ARG A 878 0.85 -8.76 -5.65
N SER A 879 0.46 -9.89 -5.10
CA SER A 879 0.71 -11.20 -5.69
C SER A 879 -0.26 -11.43 -6.85
N LYS A 880 0.25 -11.82 -8.01
CA LYS A 880 -0.53 -12.15 -9.21
C LYS A 880 -1.32 -13.46 -9.04
N TYR A 881 -0.73 -14.41 -8.31
CA TYR A 881 -1.30 -15.74 -8.05
C TYR A 881 -1.59 -15.95 -6.56
N SER A 882 -2.70 -16.63 -6.26
CA SER A 882 -3.20 -16.85 -4.89
C SER A 882 -2.28 -17.72 -4.07
N GLU A 883 -1.65 -18.67 -4.73
CA GLU A 883 -0.71 -19.63 -4.17
C GLU A 883 0.48 -18.93 -3.47
N LEU A 884 0.84 -17.72 -3.89
CA LEU A 884 1.91 -16.93 -3.26
C LEU A 884 1.53 -16.38 -1.88
N ILE A 885 0.24 -16.11 -1.63
CA ILE A 885 -0.23 -15.45 -0.40
C ILE A 885 -1.09 -16.36 0.48
N ASN A 886 -1.71 -17.42 -0.05
CA ASN A 886 -2.64 -18.29 0.69
C ASN A 886 -2.03 -18.86 1.97
N PHE A 887 -0.77 -19.31 1.94
CA PHE A 887 -0.08 -19.76 3.14
C PHE A 887 0.02 -18.66 4.19
N SER A 888 0.44 -17.46 3.78
CA SER A 888 0.58 -16.32 4.67
C SER A 888 -0.77 -15.87 5.25
N ASN A 889 -1.81 -15.87 4.42
CA ASN A 889 -3.18 -15.55 4.82
C ASN A 889 -3.71 -16.52 5.89
N ALA A 890 -3.53 -17.82 5.68
CA ALA A 890 -3.94 -18.85 6.64
C ALA A 890 -3.10 -18.84 7.93
N ALA A 891 -1.78 -18.68 7.83
CA ALA A 891 -0.85 -18.78 8.95
C ALA A 891 -0.80 -17.53 9.85
N PHE A 892 -1.01 -16.34 9.29
CA PHE A 892 -0.74 -15.08 9.97
C PHE A 892 -1.93 -14.12 10.07
N TYR A 893 -2.95 -14.28 9.21
CA TYR A 893 -4.07 -13.33 9.10
C TYR A 893 -5.45 -13.98 9.21
N ASP A 894 -5.54 -15.25 9.67
CA ASP A 894 -6.78 -15.98 9.88
C ASP A 894 -7.73 -15.98 8.67
N ASN A 895 -7.17 -15.99 7.45
CA ASN A 895 -7.91 -15.89 6.17
C ASN A 895 -8.73 -14.60 5.97
N ASN A 896 -8.46 -13.54 6.73
CA ASN A 896 -9.17 -12.26 6.58
C ASN A 896 -8.76 -11.46 5.32
N LEU A 897 -7.68 -11.84 4.63
CA LEU A 897 -7.29 -11.18 3.39
C LEU A 897 -8.12 -11.66 2.20
N ILE A 898 -8.66 -10.70 1.47
CA ILE A 898 -9.40 -10.87 0.23
C ILE A 898 -8.40 -10.85 -0.93
N MET A 899 -8.35 -11.95 -1.69
CA MET A 899 -7.43 -12.09 -2.80
C MET A 899 -8.02 -12.94 -3.90
N ILE A 900 -7.82 -12.50 -5.15
CA ILE A 900 -8.18 -13.25 -6.35
C ILE A 900 -7.02 -13.38 -7.34
N SER A 901 -6.97 -14.52 -8.03
CA SER A 901 -6.01 -14.82 -9.09
C SER A 901 -6.70 -15.15 -10.41
N ASN A 902 -6.19 -14.62 -11.52
CA ASN A 902 -6.54 -15.06 -12.86
C ASN A 902 -5.81 -16.37 -13.16
N LYS A 903 -6.43 -17.52 -12.86
CA LYS A 903 -5.79 -18.83 -13.13
C LYS A 903 -5.69 -19.09 -14.63
N THR A 904 -4.45 -19.30 -15.09
CA THR A 904 -4.14 -20.22 -16.19
C THR A 904 -3.70 -21.55 -15.55
N LYS A 905 -4.14 -22.73 -16.05
CA LYS A 905 -3.71 -24.01 -15.44
C LYS A 905 -2.22 -24.29 -15.68
N LYS A 906 -1.59 -23.63 -16.65
CA LYS A 906 -0.22 -23.92 -17.13
C LYS A 906 0.95 -23.31 -16.35
N ASP A 907 0.79 -22.25 -15.54
CA ASP A 907 1.94 -21.58 -14.91
C ASP A 907 1.89 -21.68 -13.38
N PHE A 908 2.78 -22.52 -12.83
CA PHE A 908 2.88 -22.73 -11.40
C PHE A 908 3.81 -21.69 -10.76
N PRO A 909 3.32 -20.82 -9.84
CA PRO A 909 4.09 -19.70 -9.32
C PRO A 909 5.12 -20.08 -8.25
N LEU A 910 5.06 -21.29 -7.66
CA LEU A 910 5.96 -21.74 -6.59
C LEU A 910 6.82 -22.94 -7.04
N LYS A 911 7.85 -22.72 -7.86
CA LYS A 911 8.64 -23.83 -8.42
C LYS A 911 9.67 -24.38 -7.44
N LEU A 912 9.62 -25.68 -7.19
CA LEU A 912 10.61 -26.39 -6.38
C LEU A 912 11.80 -26.87 -7.22
N ILE A 913 13.03 -26.71 -6.70
CA ILE A 913 14.27 -27.21 -7.30
C ILE A 913 15.07 -27.94 -6.21
N ASP A 914 15.14 -29.27 -6.31
CA ASP A 914 15.94 -30.07 -5.39
C ASP A 914 17.42 -30.14 -5.84
N VAL A 915 18.32 -30.01 -4.86
CA VAL A 915 19.79 -30.11 -5.01
C VAL A 915 20.26 -31.28 -4.14
N PRO A 916 20.14 -32.53 -4.63
CA PRO A 916 20.34 -33.74 -3.81
C PRO A 916 21.79 -33.94 -3.37
N ASN A 917 22.75 -33.33 -4.08
CA ASN A 917 24.17 -33.36 -3.73
C ASN A 917 24.58 -32.21 -2.79
N GLY A 918 23.64 -31.49 -2.18
CA GLY A 918 23.92 -30.43 -1.21
C GLY A 918 24.59 -30.96 0.04
N VAL A 919 25.63 -30.27 0.51
CA VAL A 919 26.40 -30.63 1.71
C VAL A 919 26.58 -29.39 2.57
N TRP A 920 26.25 -29.51 3.86
CA TRP A 920 26.44 -28.46 4.85
C TRP A 920 27.89 -28.41 5.31
N LYS A 921 28.63 -27.39 4.85
CA LYS A 921 30.05 -27.18 5.15
C LYS A 921 30.31 -25.73 5.51
N ASN A 922 31.03 -25.49 6.61
CA ASN A 922 31.35 -24.15 7.11
C ASN A 922 30.13 -23.22 7.23
N ARG A 923 28.98 -23.77 7.66
CA ARG A 923 27.69 -23.06 7.77
C ARG A 923 27.06 -22.60 6.44
N GLY A 924 27.44 -23.19 5.31
CA GLY A 924 26.83 -22.94 4.00
C GLY A 924 26.70 -24.20 3.14
N ASN A 925 26.06 -24.04 1.98
CA ASN A 925 25.82 -25.11 0.99
C ASN A 925 26.32 -24.67 -0.39
N ILE A 926 27.52 -25.15 -0.73
CA ILE A 926 28.23 -24.79 -1.97
C ILE A 926 27.48 -25.28 -3.23
N PRO A 927 27.05 -26.57 -3.32
CA PRO A 927 26.26 -27.04 -4.47
C PRO A 927 25.02 -26.19 -4.74
N GLU A 928 24.30 -25.80 -3.68
CA GLU A 928 23.11 -24.95 -3.80
C GLU A 928 23.46 -23.54 -4.28
N ALA A 929 24.51 -22.92 -3.74
CA ALA A 929 24.96 -21.58 -4.18
C ALA A 929 25.30 -21.56 -5.68
N LYS A 930 25.98 -22.60 -6.18
CA LYS A 930 26.27 -22.76 -7.61
C LYS A 930 24.99 -22.93 -8.43
N ARG A 931 24.03 -23.73 -7.95
CA ARG A 931 22.74 -23.92 -8.62
C ARG A 931 21.95 -22.62 -8.74
N ILE A 932 22.00 -21.76 -7.71
CA ILE A 932 21.36 -20.43 -7.72
C ILE A 932 21.94 -19.55 -8.83
N VAL A 933 23.28 -19.49 -8.94
CA VAL A 933 23.94 -18.70 -10.01
C VAL A 933 23.58 -19.22 -11.40
N MET A 934 23.54 -20.54 -11.58
CA MET A 934 23.06 -21.14 -12.83
C MET A 934 21.59 -20.79 -13.12
N LEU A 935 20.72 -20.85 -12.11
CA LEU A 935 19.31 -20.52 -12.26
C LEU A 935 19.10 -19.05 -12.63
N LEU A 936 19.89 -18.13 -12.06
CA LEU A 936 19.86 -16.72 -12.44
C LEU A 936 20.19 -16.54 -13.92
N LYS A 937 21.21 -17.24 -14.44
CA LYS A 937 21.57 -17.23 -15.87
C LYS A 937 20.44 -17.78 -16.73
N GLU A 938 19.83 -18.89 -16.33
CA GLU A 938 18.66 -19.48 -17.01
C GLU A 938 17.50 -18.46 -17.09
N ILE A 939 17.14 -17.84 -15.97
CA ILE A 939 16.02 -16.89 -15.90
C ILE A 939 16.29 -15.66 -16.76
N ILE A 940 17.48 -15.05 -16.65
CA ILE A 940 17.83 -13.86 -17.43
C ILE A 940 17.77 -14.13 -18.95
N THR A 941 18.10 -15.35 -19.37
CA THR A 941 18.07 -15.74 -20.79
C THR A 941 16.65 -16.02 -21.29
N ILE A 942 15.76 -16.56 -20.45
CA ILE A 942 14.44 -17.06 -20.85
C ILE A 942 13.33 -16.02 -20.65
N ARG A 943 13.46 -15.13 -19.66
CA ARG A 943 12.40 -14.19 -19.26
C ARG A 943 12.05 -13.23 -20.40
N LYS A 944 10.76 -12.87 -20.52
CA LYS A 944 10.23 -12.15 -21.71
C LYS A 944 9.89 -10.69 -21.45
N GLN A 945 9.62 -10.30 -20.21
CA GLN A 945 9.05 -8.99 -19.84
C GLN A 945 9.97 -8.19 -18.91
N GLN A 946 11.28 -8.46 -18.96
CA GLN A 946 12.28 -7.87 -18.07
C GLN A 946 11.87 -7.97 -16.58
N GLU A 947 11.32 -9.11 -16.17
CA GLU A 947 10.88 -9.39 -14.81
C GLU A 947 12.04 -9.17 -13.82
N THR A 948 11.82 -8.38 -12.78
CA THR A 948 12.83 -8.05 -11.77
C THR A 948 13.12 -9.26 -10.87
N ILE A 949 14.38 -9.43 -10.43
CA ILE A 949 14.83 -10.64 -9.74
C ILE A 949 15.45 -10.30 -8.39
N GLY A 950 15.16 -11.12 -7.37
CA GLY A 950 15.80 -11.04 -6.05
C GLY A 950 16.13 -12.42 -5.51
N VAL A 951 17.29 -12.57 -4.87
CA VAL A 951 17.70 -13.80 -4.17
C VAL A 951 17.61 -13.56 -2.67
N VAL A 952 16.87 -14.43 -1.97
CA VAL A 952 16.75 -14.42 -0.52
C VAL A 952 17.41 -15.66 0.04
N THR A 953 18.33 -15.44 0.98
CA THR A 953 19.11 -16.48 1.65
C THR A 953 18.68 -16.60 3.11
N PHE A 954 18.65 -17.82 3.62
CA PHE A 954 18.19 -18.07 4.98
C PHE A 954 19.30 -17.87 6.04
N ASN A 955 20.55 -17.71 5.59
CA ASN A 955 21.67 -17.36 6.45
C ASN A 955 22.70 -16.46 5.72
N GLU A 956 23.47 -15.69 6.47
CA GLU A 956 24.43 -14.72 5.93
C GLU A 956 25.63 -15.37 5.21
N VAL A 957 26.07 -16.56 5.66
CA VAL A 957 27.19 -17.27 5.03
C VAL A 957 26.82 -17.68 3.60
N GLN A 958 25.59 -18.16 3.38
CA GLN A 958 25.06 -18.52 2.08
C GLN A 958 24.94 -17.31 1.15
N LYS A 959 24.51 -16.14 1.68
CA LYS A 959 24.53 -14.85 0.96
C LYS A 959 25.92 -14.56 0.39
N ASN A 960 26.95 -14.67 1.23
CA ASN A 960 28.32 -14.36 0.85
C ASN A 960 28.87 -15.36 -0.18
N LEU A 961 28.54 -16.65 -0.04
CA LEU A 961 28.90 -17.68 -1.03
C LEU A 961 28.28 -17.40 -2.41
N ILE A 962 27.01 -17.01 -2.45
CA ILE A 962 26.35 -16.66 -3.72
C ILE A 962 27.00 -15.42 -4.34
N TRP A 963 27.29 -14.39 -3.54
CA TRP A 963 28.00 -13.20 -4.03
C TRP A 963 29.38 -13.52 -4.60
N GLN A 964 30.13 -14.42 -3.95
CA GLN A 964 31.43 -14.87 -4.45
C GLN A 964 31.29 -15.48 -5.84
N TYR A 965 30.39 -16.45 -6.01
CA TYR A 965 30.20 -17.11 -7.31
C TYR A 965 29.56 -16.19 -8.37
N LEU A 966 28.73 -15.23 -7.98
CA LEU A 966 28.21 -14.22 -8.90
C LEU A 966 29.33 -13.32 -9.42
N THR A 967 30.24 -12.90 -8.53
CA THR A 967 31.38 -12.04 -8.89
C THR A 967 32.29 -12.73 -9.91
N ASP A 968 32.56 -14.02 -9.72
CA ASP A 968 33.34 -14.85 -10.66
C ASP A 968 32.66 -15.04 -12.04
N GLU A 969 31.34 -14.80 -12.13
CA GLU A 969 30.56 -14.93 -13.36
C GLU A 969 30.29 -13.58 -14.06
N PHE A 970 30.41 -12.44 -13.38
CA PHE A 970 30.24 -11.12 -14.01
C PHE A 970 31.23 -10.90 -15.15
N GLU A 971 32.49 -11.30 -14.96
CA GLU A 971 33.52 -11.23 -16.01
C GLU A 971 33.16 -12.05 -17.26
N LYS A 972 32.35 -13.11 -17.10
CA LYS A 972 31.97 -14.03 -18.18
C LYS A 972 30.64 -13.68 -18.83
N THR A 973 29.73 -13.01 -18.12
CA THR A 973 28.35 -12.74 -18.56
C THR A 973 27.98 -11.29 -18.27
N PRO A 974 28.30 -10.33 -19.16
CA PRO A 974 28.03 -8.91 -18.95
C PRO A 974 26.55 -8.57 -18.70
N ALA A 975 25.62 -9.35 -19.29
CA ALA A 975 24.18 -9.18 -19.07
C ALA A 975 23.77 -9.38 -17.60
N LEU A 976 24.48 -10.24 -16.86
CA LEU A 976 24.22 -10.48 -15.43
C LEU A 976 24.69 -9.30 -14.57
N GLU A 977 25.81 -8.67 -14.94
CA GLU A 977 26.32 -7.47 -14.26
C GLU A 977 25.41 -6.25 -14.49
N GLN A 978 24.89 -6.09 -15.72
CA GLN A 978 23.94 -5.02 -16.04
C GLN A 978 22.67 -5.09 -15.19
N GLU A 979 22.19 -6.29 -14.85
CA GLU A 979 21.03 -6.47 -13.99
C GLU A 979 21.23 -5.98 -12.56
N LEU A 980 22.46 -5.92 -12.04
CA LEU A 980 22.72 -5.38 -10.70
C LEU A 980 22.43 -3.88 -10.60
N HIS A 981 22.65 -3.16 -11.70
CA HIS A 981 22.60 -1.70 -11.74
C HIS A 981 21.33 -1.18 -12.41
N ARG A 982 20.32 -2.03 -12.57
CA ARG A 982 19.06 -1.66 -13.22
C ARG A 982 18.32 -0.59 -12.42
N MET A 983 18.15 0.56 -13.05
CA MET A 983 17.40 1.69 -12.54
C MET A 983 16.19 1.94 -13.45
N HIS A 984 15.01 2.10 -12.86
CA HIS A 984 13.79 2.43 -13.59
C HIS A 984 13.03 3.53 -12.84
N ASN A 985 12.73 4.64 -13.50
CA ASN A 985 12.09 5.83 -12.91
C ASN A 985 12.75 6.30 -11.59
N GLY A 986 14.09 6.25 -11.52
CA GLY A 986 14.85 6.64 -10.33
C GLY A 986 14.80 5.64 -9.17
N ARG A 987 14.16 4.48 -9.34
CA ARG A 987 14.14 3.38 -8.36
C ARG A 987 15.15 2.31 -8.74
N ASN A 988 15.81 1.74 -7.72
CA ASN A 988 16.70 0.60 -7.89
C ASN A 988 15.88 -0.70 -7.99
N GLU A 989 15.73 -1.18 -9.22
CA GLU A 989 15.08 -2.44 -9.55
C GLU A 989 16.10 -3.55 -9.85
N GLY A 990 17.38 -3.30 -9.54
CA GLY A 990 18.48 -4.22 -9.77
C GLY A 990 18.35 -5.53 -9.01
N LEU A 991 19.05 -6.54 -9.51
CA LEU A 991 19.23 -7.82 -8.83
C LEU A 991 19.82 -7.59 -7.44
N PHE A 992 19.21 -8.18 -6.42
CA PHE A 992 19.79 -8.22 -5.08
C PHE A 992 20.00 -9.66 -4.61
N VAL A 993 20.94 -9.82 -3.68
CA VAL A 993 21.12 -11.04 -2.88
C VAL A 993 21.19 -10.63 -1.41
N LYS A 994 20.12 -10.92 -0.66
CA LYS A 994 19.94 -10.50 0.73
C LYS A 994 19.58 -11.69 1.63
N ASN A 995 19.80 -11.55 2.94
CA ASN A 995 19.33 -12.51 3.95
C ASN A 995 17.98 -12.07 4.53
N LEU A 996 17.31 -12.97 5.27
CA LEU A 996 15.98 -12.74 5.86
C LEU A 996 15.85 -11.45 6.69
N GLU A 997 16.93 -10.95 7.28
CA GLU A 997 16.91 -9.75 8.12
C GLU A 997 16.92 -8.44 7.30
N ASN A 998 17.41 -8.48 6.05
CA ASN A 998 17.67 -7.28 5.26
C ASN A 998 16.72 -7.12 4.07
N ILE A 999 15.77 -8.05 3.88
CA ILE A 999 14.88 -8.14 2.71
C ILE A 999 13.64 -7.24 2.79
N GLN A 1000 13.38 -6.60 3.95
CA GLN A 1000 12.14 -5.86 4.16
C GLN A 1000 12.05 -4.62 3.29
N GLY A 1001 10.88 -4.43 2.66
CA GLY A 1001 10.62 -3.34 1.73
C GLY A 1001 11.04 -3.63 0.29
N ASP A 1002 11.88 -4.64 0.07
CA ASP A 1002 12.22 -5.08 -1.28
C ASP A 1002 11.16 -6.02 -1.84
N GLU A 1003 10.74 -5.78 -3.07
CA GLU A 1003 9.82 -6.64 -3.81
C GLU A 1003 10.35 -6.86 -5.22
N ARG A 1004 10.15 -8.05 -5.75
CA ARG A 1004 10.55 -8.43 -7.11
C ARG A 1004 9.49 -9.28 -7.76
N ASP A 1005 9.46 -9.28 -9.09
CA ASP A 1005 8.55 -10.13 -9.85
C ASP A 1005 8.90 -11.59 -9.60
N ILE A 1006 10.19 -11.90 -9.60
CA ILE A 1006 10.75 -13.22 -9.32
C ILE A 1006 11.61 -13.18 -8.06
N ILE A 1007 11.31 -14.04 -7.09
CA ILE A 1007 12.14 -14.29 -5.91
C ILE A 1007 12.74 -15.69 -5.99
N ILE A 1008 14.01 -15.83 -5.63
CA ILE A 1008 14.70 -17.12 -5.53
C ILE A 1008 15.10 -17.33 -4.07
N PHE A 1009 14.59 -18.38 -3.45
CA PHE A 1009 15.00 -18.81 -2.12
C PHE A 1009 16.16 -19.78 -2.22
N SER A 1010 17.29 -19.40 -1.62
CA SER A 1010 18.36 -20.33 -1.26
C SER A 1010 18.17 -20.70 0.21
N ILE A 1011 17.64 -21.91 0.44
CA ILE A 1011 17.44 -22.45 1.78
C ILE A 1011 18.78 -22.65 2.49
N GLY A 1012 19.82 -23.07 1.77
CA GLY A 1012 21.20 -23.14 2.22
C GLY A 1012 21.52 -24.25 3.21
N PHE A 1013 20.52 -24.90 3.81
CA PHE A 1013 20.71 -25.99 4.77
C PHE A 1013 20.73 -27.37 4.08
N ALA A 1014 21.57 -28.28 4.57
CA ALA A 1014 21.72 -29.63 4.05
C ALA A 1014 22.23 -30.58 5.15
N ARG A 1015 22.40 -31.86 4.83
CA ARG A 1015 23.12 -32.79 5.70
C ARG A 1015 24.62 -32.47 5.69
N ASP A 1016 25.29 -32.66 6.81
CA ASP A 1016 26.74 -32.47 6.92
C ASP A 1016 27.52 -33.64 6.29
N GLU A 1017 28.85 -33.56 6.31
CA GLU A 1017 29.75 -34.61 5.79
C GLU A 1017 29.58 -35.97 6.51
N ASN A 1018 28.96 -35.99 7.70
CA ASN A 1018 28.63 -37.19 8.49
C ASN A 1018 27.16 -37.61 8.34
N ASN A 1019 26.44 -37.08 7.34
CA ASN A 1019 25.04 -37.35 7.05
C ASN A 1019 24.05 -36.93 8.15
N LYS A 1020 24.45 -36.06 9.09
CA LYS A 1020 23.60 -35.50 10.15
C LYS A 1020 22.90 -34.23 9.67
N PHE A 1021 21.66 -34.03 10.12
CA PHE A 1021 20.85 -32.84 9.79
C PHE A 1021 20.63 -31.99 11.04
N ALA A 1022 21.20 -30.79 11.07
CA ALA A 1022 21.01 -29.85 12.18
C ALA A 1022 19.67 -29.13 12.06
N GLN A 1023 18.86 -29.14 13.12
CA GLN A 1023 17.54 -28.49 13.15
C GLN A 1023 17.60 -27.01 13.57
N PHE A 1024 18.71 -26.34 13.27
CA PHE A 1024 18.90 -24.92 13.56
C PHE A 1024 18.97 -24.12 12.26
N PHE A 1025 17.90 -23.37 11.97
CA PHE A 1025 17.69 -22.64 10.71
C PHE A 1025 18.09 -21.17 10.82
N GLY A 1026 19.13 -20.88 11.60
CA GLY A 1026 19.64 -19.52 11.78
C GLY A 1026 18.59 -18.57 12.37
N PRO A 1027 18.34 -17.40 11.77
CA PRO A 1027 17.36 -16.43 12.26
C PRO A 1027 15.92 -16.96 12.38
N LEU A 1028 15.55 -18.03 11.65
CA LEU A 1028 14.22 -18.64 11.76
C LEU A 1028 14.02 -19.44 13.04
N SER A 1029 15.10 -19.96 13.64
CA SER A 1029 15.03 -20.71 14.91
C SER A 1029 15.01 -19.80 16.14
N GLN A 1030 14.98 -18.48 15.96
CA GLN A 1030 14.95 -17.47 17.01
C GLN A 1030 13.54 -16.90 17.21
N ALA A 1031 13.34 -16.10 18.27
CA ALA A 1031 12.09 -15.37 18.47
C ALA A 1031 11.77 -14.43 17.29
N GLY A 1032 10.51 -14.43 16.84
CA GLY A 1032 10.07 -13.71 15.64
C GLY A 1032 10.58 -14.31 14.32
N GLY A 1033 11.02 -15.57 14.33
CA GLY A 1033 11.42 -16.31 13.12
C GLY A 1033 10.26 -16.50 12.14
N GLU A 1034 9.05 -16.65 12.65
CA GLU A 1034 7.79 -16.73 11.91
C GLU A 1034 7.49 -15.43 11.14
N ASN A 1035 7.77 -14.27 11.74
CA ASN A 1035 7.64 -12.96 11.08
C ASN A 1035 8.68 -12.78 9.96
N ARG A 1036 9.92 -13.26 10.16
CA ARG A 1036 10.97 -13.28 9.12
C ARG A 1036 10.55 -14.11 7.92
N LEU A 1037 9.96 -15.28 8.17
CA LEU A 1037 9.43 -16.14 7.12
C LEU A 1037 8.28 -15.45 6.38
N ASN A 1038 7.30 -14.91 7.12
CA ASN A 1038 6.16 -14.18 6.53
C ASN A 1038 6.62 -13.02 5.64
N VAL A 1039 7.62 -12.25 6.09
CA VAL A 1039 8.24 -11.21 5.27
C VAL A 1039 8.80 -11.81 4.00
N ALA A 1040 9.64 -12.85 4.06
CA ALA A 1040 10.30 -13.42 2.90
C ALA A 1040 9.31 -13.97 1.85
N ILE A 1041 8.32 -14.76 2.26
CA ILE A 1041 7.36 -15.41 1.35
C ILE A 1041 6.42 -14.41 0.66
N THR A 1042 6.28 -13.19 1.20
CA THR A 1042 5.40 -12.15 0.65
C THR A 1042 6.11 -11.12 -0.24
N ARG A 1043 7.39 -11.34 -0.59
CA ARG A 1043 8.18 -10.41 -1.46
C ARG A 1043 7.98 -10.61 -2.96
N ALA A 1044 7.45 -11.76 -3.37
CA ALA A 1044 7.26 -12.08 -4.78
C ALA A 1044 5.93 -11.56 -5.31
N LYS A 1045 5.97 -10.89 -6.47
CA LYS A 1045 4.75 -10.48 -7.20
C LYS A 1045 4.24 -11.59 -8.12
N GLU A 1046 5.13 -12.30 -8.81
CA GLU A 1046 4.74 -13.29 -9.82
C GLU A 1046 5.21 -14.71 -9.51
N LYS A 1047 6.46 -14.91 -9.10
CA LYS A 1047 7.05 -16.25 -9.00
C LYS A 1047 8.07 -16.39 -7.87
N ILE A 1048 8.07 -17.56 -7.23
CA ILE A 1048 9.12 -17.99 -6.30
C ILE A 1048 9.75 -19.28 -6.81
N TYR A 1049 11.07 -19.30 -6.87
CA TYR A 1049 11.87 -20.52 -7.01
C TYR A 1049 12.41 -20.91 -5.64
N ILE A 1050 12.11 -22.12 -5.17
CA ILE A 1050 12.61 -22.63 -3.90
C ILE A 1050 13.70 -23.65 -4.19
N VAL A 1051 14.95 -23.31 -3.90
CA VAL A 1051 16.10 -24.21 -4.08
C VAL A 1051 16.47 -24.81 -2.72
N LYS A 1052 16.35 -26.14 -2.59
CA LYS A 1052 16.57 -26.86 -1.33
C LYS A 1052 17.36 -28.15 -1.51
N SER A 1053 18.02 -28.61 -0.45
CA SER A 1053 18.80 -29.86 -0.45
C SER A 1053 18.24 -30.96 0.47
N PHE A 1054 17.02 -30.80 0.97
CA PHE A 1054 16.39 -31.76 1.87
C PHE A 1054 14.85 -31.72 1.77
N PRO A 1055 14.12 -32.78 2.17
CA PRO A 1055 12.65 -32.80 2.21
C PRO A 1055 12.10 -32.18 3.50
N SER A 1056 10.92 -31.56 3.42
CA SER A 1056 10.24 -30.90 4.57
C SER A 1056 10.07 -31.81 5.79
N ALA A 1057 9.87 -33.12 5.58
CA ALA A 1057 9.68 -34.13 6.62
C ALA A 1057 10.84 -34.29 7.62
N LEU A 1058 12.04 -33.78 7.30
CA LEU A 1058 13.18 -33.80 8.23
C LEU A 1058 13.12 -32.70 9.32
N ILE A 1059 12.21 -31.74 9.18
CA ILE A 1059 12.03 -30.67 10.17
C ILE A 1059 11.06 -31.16 11.26
N SER A 1060 11.48 -31.06 12.53
CA SER A 1060 10.61 -31.35 13.67
C SER A 1060 9.57 -30.24 13.86
N GLU A 1061 8.38 -30.61 14.35
CA GLU A 1061 7.36 -29.65 14.80
C GLU A 1061 7.65 -29.13 16.21
N ASP A 1062 8.38 -29.91 17.00
CA ASP A 1062 8.76 -29.61 18.37
C ASP A 1062 9.97 -28.66 18.39
N SER A 1063 9.69 -27.36 18.28
CA SER A 1063 10.69 -26.30 18.38
C SER A 1063 10.27 -25.25 19.40
N LYS A 1064 11.24 -24.70 20.14
CA LYS A 1064 10.99 -23.69 21.20
C LYS A 1064 10.28 -22.45 20.69
N HIS A 1065 10.58 -22.05 19.45
CA HIS A 1065 9.99 -20.89 18.78
C HIS A 1065 9.17 -21.36 17.58
N PRO A 1066 8.11 -20.65 17.16
CA PRO A 1066 7.20 -21.14 16.14
C PRO A 1066 7.77 -21.07 14.71
N GLY A 1067 8.85 -20.31 14.48
CA GLY A 1067 9.48 -20.11 13.17
C GLY A 1067 9.81 -21.41 12.39
N PRO A 1068 10.54 -22.38 12.96
CA PRO A 1068 10.84 -23.65 12.29
C PRO A 1068 9.59 -24.47 11.94
N ARG A 1069 8.56 -24.43 12.81
CA ARG A 1069 7.27 -25.09 12.56
C ARG A 1069 6.56 -24.49 11.35
N TYR A 1070 6.45 -23.16 11.27
CA TYR A 1070 5.87 -22.50 10.08
C TYR A 1070 6.72 -22.74 8.82
N PHE A 1071 8.04 -22.80 8.95
CA PHE A 1071 8.93 -23.10 7.82
C PHE A 1071 8.71 -24.52 7.29
N LYS A 1072 8.52 -25.51 8.18
CA LYS A 1072 8.12 -26.87 7.80
C LYS A 1072 6.82 -26.86 7.00
N TYR A 1073 5.76 -26.24 7.53
CA TYR A 1073 4.45 -26.23 6.87
C TYR A 1073 4.49 -25.46 5.54
N TYR A 1074 5.32 -24.43 5.41
CA TYR A 1074 5.50 -23.72 4.13
C TYR A 1074 6.16 -24.63 3.08
N LEU A 1075 7.20 -25.37 3.44
CA LEU A 1075 7.82 -26.33 2.53
C LEU A 1075 6.86 -27.48 2.18
N GLU A 1076 6.09 -27.98 3.14
CA GLU A 1076 5.05 -29.00 2.92
C GLU A 1076 3.99 -28.48 1.95
N TYR A 1077 3.51 -27.24 2.14
CA TYR A 1077 2.57 -26.56 1.24
C TYR A 1077 3.11 -26.51 -0.21
N VAL A 1078 4.35 -26.05 -0.39
CA VAL A 1078 5.02 -25.98 -1.71
C VAL A 1078 5.20 -27.37 -2.32
N GLU A 1079 5.60 -28.36 -1.54
CA GLU A 1079 5.79 -29.75 -1.99
C GLU A 1079 4.47 -30.37 -2.46
N GLN A 1080 3.36 -30.15 -1.73
CA GLN A 1080 2.04 -30.66 -2.11
C GLN A 1080 1.52 -30.01 -3.39
N LEU A 1081 1.67 -28.69 -3.49
CA LEU A 1081 1.30 -27.96 -4.69
C LEU A 1081 2.01 -28.47 -5.96
N ASN A 1082 3.31 -28.80 -5.86
CA ASN A 1082 4.08 -29.35 -6.99
C ASN A 1082 3.71 -30.82 -7.31
N ARG A 1083 3.00 -31.54 -6.40
CA ARG A 1083 2.51 -32.92 -6.59
C ARG A 1083 1.09 -33.02 -7.16
N GLY A 1084 0.24 -32.00 -7.00
CA GLY A 1084 -1.14 -31.95 -7.51
C GLY A 1084 -2.16 -31.33 -6.52
N LYS A 1085 -3.29 -30.82 -7.03
CA LYS A 1085 -4.19 -29.83 -6.37
C LYS A 1085 -5.13 -30.30 -5.24
N ASP A 1086 -4.96 -31.47 -4.63
CA ASP A 1086 -5.95 -31.98 -3.64
C ASP A 1086 -5.47 -32.01 -2.17
N GLN A 1087 -4.18 -31.74 -1.90
CA GLN A 1087 -3.64 -31.84 -0.53
C GLN A 1087 -3.19 -30.52 0.10
N GLU A 1088 -3.05 -29.44 -0.68
CA GLU A 1088 -2.65 -28.12 -0.16
C GLU A 1088 -3.64 -27.58 0.89
N ASN A 1089 -4.95 -27.77 0.67
CA ASN A 1089 -6.01 -27.34 1.57
C ASN A 1089 -5.91 -28.01 2.94
N LYS A 1090 -5.39 -29.25 3.00
CA LYS A 1090 -5.15 -29.94 4.27
C LYS A 1090 -4.03 -29.30 5.08
N VAL A 1091 -3.01 -28.74 4.42
CA VAL A 1091 -1.93 -28.00 5.09
C VAL A 1091 -2.46 -26.65 5.58
N LEU A 1092 -3.20 -25.93 4.73
CA LEU A 1092 -3.78 -24.64 5.10
C LEU A 1092 -4.77 -24.74 6.27
N ALA A 1093 -5.61 -25.78 6.30
CA ALA A 1093 -6.56 -26.01 7.39
C ALA A 1093 -5.89 -26.28 8.76
N LYS A 1094 -4.64 -26.77 8.79
CA LYS A 1094 -3.87 -26.94 10.04
C LYS A 1094 -3.38 -25.60 10.63
N LEU A 1095 -3.30 -24.54 9.81
CA LEU A 1095 -2.71 -23.26 10.17
C LEU A 1095 -3.72 -22.27 10.77
N THR A 1096 -5.00 -22.47 10.51
CA THR A 1096 -6.08 -21.58 10.94
C THR A 1096 -6.59 -21.93 12.34
N THR A 1097 -6.66 -20.92 13.20
CA THR A 1097 -7.18 -21.05 14.57
C THR A 1097 -8.71 -20.92 14.68
N ALA A 1098 -9.37 -20.45 13.64
CA ALA A 1098 -10.78 -20.06 13.69
C ALA A 1098 -11.74 -21.16 13.22
N LYS A 1099 -12.77 -21.44 14.02
CA LYS A 1099 -13.98 -22.23 13.66
C LYS A 1099 -14.92 -21.49 12.70
N SER A 1100 -14.52 -20.35 12.12
CA SER A 1100 -15.42 -19.37 11.50
C SER A 1100 -15.57 -19.46 9.98
N TYR A 1101 -15.16 -20.56 9.35
CA TYR A 1101 -15.34 -20.73 7.89
C TYR A 1101 -16.74 -21.23 7.47
N ASP A 1102 -17.66 -21.40 8.41
CA ASP A 1102 -19.02 -21.90 8.14
C ASP A 1102 -20.11 -20.81 8.06
N GLN A 1103 -19.81 -19.55 8.38
CA GLN A 1103 -20.85 -18.50 8.44
C GLN A 1103 -21.13 -17.78 7.11
N GLU A 1104 -20.19 -17.75 6.16
CA GLU A 1104 -20.46 -17.17 4.82
C GLU A 1104 -21.16 -18.13 3.86
N GLN A 1105 -21.45 -19.37 4.26
CA GLN A 1105 -22.23 -20.30 3.43
C GLN A 1105 -23.75 -20.12 3.56
N GLN A 1106 -24.24 -19.22 4.41
CA GLN A 1106 -25.63 -18.75 4.37
C GLN A 1106 -25.85 -17.62 3.34
N ILE A 1107 -25.29 -17.78 2.14
CA ILE A 1107 -25.80 -17.06 0.97
C ILE A 1107 -27.26 -17.48 0.78
N SER A 1108 -28.16 -16.51 0.64
CA SER A 1108 -29.60 -16.73 0.51
C SER A 1108 -29.90 -17.86 -0.51
N LYS A 1109 -30.85 -18.75 -0.19
CA LYS A 1109 -31.31 -19.78 -1.14
C LYS A 1109 -31.74 -19.17 -2.49
N ILE A 1110 -32.21 -17.92 -2.46
CA ILE A 1110 -32.68 -17.15 -3.62
C ILE A 1110 -31.55 -16.80 -4.59
N ASN A 1111 -30.41 -16.31 -4.08
CA ASN A 1111 -29.25 -16.01 -4.92
C ASN A 1111 -28.67 -17.28 -5.57
N ARG A 1112 -28.77 -18.42 -4.88
CA ARG A 1112 -28.46 -19.74 -5.45
C ARG A 1112 -29.33 -20.12 -6.64
N GLN A 1113 -30.60 -19.77 -6.60
CA GLN A 1113 -31.51 -20.02 -7.71
C GLN A 1113 -31.18 -19.13 -8.92
N PHE A 1114 -31.09 -17.80 -8.72
CA PHE A 1114 -30.82 -16.85 -9.81
C PHE A 1114 -29.49 -17.15 -10.53
N THR A 1115 -28.42 -17.38 -9.76
CA THR A 1115 -27.11 -17.74 -10.35
C THR A 1115 -27.19 -19.03 -11.17
N THR A 1116 -27.96 -20.02 -10.70
CA THR A 1116 -28.15 -21.30 -11.41
C THR A 1116 -28.92 -21.11 -12.72
N GLU A 1117 -29.95 -20.27 -12.72
CA GLU A 1117 -30.72 -19.93 -13.93
C GLU A 1117 -29.83 -19.29 -15.00
N VAL A 1118 -29.01 -18.30 -14.62
CA VAL A 1118 -28.04 -17.65 -15.51
C VAL A 1118 -27.05 -18.67 -16.08
N ALA A 1119 -26.48 -19.53 -15.22
CA ALA A 1119 -25.53 -20.55 -15.65
C ALA A 1119 -26.14 -21.58 -16.61
N THR A 1120 -27.40 -21.98 -16.38
CA THR A 1120 -28.11 -22.93 -17.25
C THR A 1120 -28.42 -22.30 -18.60
N ALA A 1121 -28.88 -21.05 -18.63
CA ALA A 1121 -29.14 -20.32 -19.86
C ALA A 1121 -27.85 -20.12 -20.71
N LEU A 1122 -26.74 -19.77 -20.07
CA LEU A 1122 -25.44 -19.67 -20.74
C LEU A 1122 -24.95 -21.02 -21.28
N THR A 1123 -25.18 -22.10 -20.52
CA THR A 1123 -24.81 -23.46 -20.92
C THR A 1123 -25.59 -23.90 -22.15
N ALA A 1124 -26.90 -23.64 -22.17
CA ALA A 1124 -27.74 -23.89 -23.34
C ALA A 1124 -27.27 -23.09 -24.56
N ALA A 1125 -26.99 -21.79 -24.40
CA ALA A 1125 -26.55 -20.92 -25.49
C ALA A 1125 -25.14 -21.25 -26.03
N LEU A 1126 -24.25 -21.78 -25.18
CA LEU A 1126 -22.91 -22.22 -25.56
C LEU A 1126 -22.82 -23.71 -25.93
N SER A 1127 -23.94 -24.44 -26.01
CA SER A 1127 -23.96 -25.87 -26.34
C SER A 1127 -23.28 -26.21 -27.68
N GLY A 1128 -23.30 -25.30 -28.65
CA GLY A 1128 -22.56 -25.43 -29.91
C GLY A 1128 -21.05 -25.14 -29.84
N TYR A 1129 -20.51 -24.82 -28.65
CA TYR A 1129 -19.11 -24.43 -28.43
C TYR A 1129 -18.46 -25.24 -27.28
N GLU A 1130 -18.11 -26.51 -27.53
CA GLU A 1130 -17.50 -27.43 -26.54
C GLU A 1130 -16.21 -26.90 -25.86
N ARG A 1131 -15.60 -25.84 -26.41
CA ARG A 1131 -14.41 -25.17 -25.89
C ARG A 1131 -14.64 -24.46 -24.55
N TYR A 1132 -15.86 -24.01 -24.27
CA TYR A 1132 -16.15 -23.18 -23.09
C TYR A 1132 -16.81 -24.01 -22.00
N GLN A 1133 -16.29 -23.89 -20.78
CA GLN A 1133 -16.83 -24.55 -19.60
C GLN A 1133 -17.39 -23.50 -18.63
N ILE A 1134 -18.65 -23.69 -18.21
CA ILE A 1134 -19.29 -22.83 -17.23
C ILE A 1134 -19.22 -23.51 -15.86
N ALA A 1135 -18.92 -22.73 -14.82
CA ALA A 1135 -18.96 -23.16 -13.43
C ALA A 1135 -19.59 -22.06 -12.57
N THR A 1136 -20.38 -22.45 -11.58
CA THR A 1136 -20.97 -21.56 -10.58
C THR A 1136 -20.14 -21.58 -9.30
N TYR A 1137 -20.17 -20.48 -8.56
CA TYR A 1137 -19.50 -20.34 -7.26
C TYR A 1137 -18.01 -20.71 -7.28
N THR A 1138 -17.34 -20.32 -8.36
CA THR A 1138 -15.92 -20.62 -8.54
C THR A 1138 -15.11 -19.81 -7.53
N VAL A 1139 -14.46 -20.53 -6.61
CA VAL A 1139 -13.53 -19.95 -5.65
C VAL A 1139 -12.15 -19.77 -6.28
N GLN A 1140 -11.65 -18.54 -6.24
CA GLN A 1140 -10.32 -18.15 -6.71
C GLN A 1140 -9.61 -17.37 -5.60
N GLY A 1141 -8.60 -17.99 -4.98
CA GLY A 1141 -8.00 -17.46 -3.75
C GLY A 1141 -9.01 -17.52 -2.60
N THR A 1142 -9.27 -16.38 -1.98
CA THR A 1142 -10.32 -16.23 -0.95
C THR A 1142 -11.61 -15.61 -1.50
N TYR A 1143 -11.68 -15.37 -2.83
CA TYR A 1143 -12.82 -14.74 -3.47
C TYR A 1143 -13.72 -15.75 -4.20
N GLN A 1144 -15.03 -15.53 -4.18
CA GLN A 1144 -16.00 -16.32 -4.94
C GLN A 1144 -16.63 -15.48 -6.07
N ILE A 1145 -16.62 -16.02 -7.29
CA ILE A 1145 -17.34 -15.46 -8.44
C ILE A 1145 -18.59 -16.30 -8.71
N ASP A 1146 -19.73 -15.64 -8.95
CA ASP A 1146 -21.04 -16.29 -8.99
C ASP A 1146 -21.17 -17.23 -10.20
N VAL A 1147 -20.80 -16.76 -11.40
CA VAL A 1147 -20.63 -17.62 -12.60
C VAL A 1147 -19.30 -17.30 -13.29
N THR A 1148 -18.61 -18.32 -13.78
CA THR A 1148 -17.37 -18.17 -14.53
C THR A 1148 -17.41 -18.95 -15.83
N VAL A 1149 -16.80 -18.40 -16.87
CA VAL A 1149 -16.62 -19.03 -18.17
C VAL A 1149 -15.14 -19.28 -18.40
N TYR A 1150 -14.78 -20.54 -18.55
CA TYR A 1150 -13.42 -21.01 -18.77
C TYR A 1150 -13.22 -21.46 -20.21
N ASP A 1151 -12.17 -20.97 -20.86
CA ASP A 1151 -11.79 -21.40 -22.19
C ASP A 1151 -10.76 -22.51 -22.10
N GLN A 1152 -11.15 -23.75 -22.41
CA GLN A 1152 -10.31 -24.93 -22.30
C GLN A 1152 -9.12 -24.91 -23.27
N LYS A 1153 -9.26 -24.28 -24.45
CA LYS A 1153 -8.20 -24.24 -25.46
C LYS A 1153 -7.12 -23.23 -25.10
N LYS A 1154 -7.52 -22.05 -24.63
CA LYS A 1154 -6.59 -21.00 -24.18
C LYS A 1154 -6.12 -21.18 -22.74
N ASP A 1155 -6.78 -22.07 -21.99
CA ASP A 1155 -6.45 -22.42 -20.62
C ASP A 1155 -6.51 -21.21 -19.67
N HIS A 1156 -7.60 -20.45 -19.73
CA HIS A 1156 -7.82 -19.27 -18.88
C HIS A 1156 -9.32 -18.95 -18.74
N TYR A 1157 -9.68 -18.22 -17.69
CA TYR A 1157 -11.00 -17.62 -17.55
C TYR A 1157 -11.18 -16.46 -18.53
N VAL A 1158 -12.24 -16.51 -19.33
CA VAL A 1158 -12.57 -15.49 -20.33
C VAL A 1158 -13.56 -14.45 -19.79
N LEU A 1159 -14.45 -14.87 -18.89
CA LEU A 1159 -15.44 -13.98 -18.29
C LEU A 1159 -15.86 -14.48 -16.89
N GLY A 1160 -15.94 -13.55 -15.94
CA GLY A 1160 -16.67 -13.74 -14.68
C GLY A 1160 -17.98 -12.96 -14.73
N ILE A 1161 -19.02 -13.49 -14.09
CA ILE A 1161 -20.34 -12.86 -14.02
C ILE A 1161 -20.73 -12.74 -12.55
N ILE A 1162 -21.17 -11.55 -12.17
CA ILE A 1162 -21.72 -11.24 -10.86
C ILE A 1162 -23.25 -11.21 -11.00
N CYS A 1163 -23.92 -12.03 -10.20
CA CYS A 1163 -25.37 -12.11 -10.13
C CYS A 1163 -25.84 -11.26 -8.95
N ASP A 1164 -26.37 -10.08 -9.26
CA ASP A 1164 -26.79 -9.08 -8.27
C ASP A 1164 -28.26 -9.30 -7.90
N ASP A 1165 -28.48 -9.84 -6.70
CA ASP A 1165 -29.79 -10.07 -6.09
C ASP A 1165 -30.25 -8.82 -5.30
N LEU A 1166 -31.55 -8.62 -5.19
CA LEU A 1166 -32.16 -7.52 -4.44
C LEU A 1166 -32.10 -7.72 -2.92
N THR A 1167 -31.72 -8.91 -2.44
CA THR A 1167 -31.76 -9.30 -1.02
C THR A 1167 -30.51 -8.94 -0.19
N TYR A 1168 -29.52 -8.24 -0.76
CA TYR A 1168 -28.26 -7.92 -0.07
C TYR A 1168 -28.39 -6.84 1.03
N PRO A 1169 -27.43 -6.78 1.98
CA PRO A 1169 -27.42 -5.79 3.07
C PRO A 1169 -27.34 -4.33 2.58
N ILE A 1170 -27.95 -3.42 3.34
CA ILE A 1170 -27.95 -1.97 3.11
C ILE A 1170 -26.82 -1.32 3.93
N GLY A 1171 -26.09 -0.35 3.37
CA GLY A 1171 -25.04 0.41 4.08
C GLY A 1171 -23.65 0.28 3.45
N VAL A 1172 -22.62 0.11 4.27
CA VAL A 1172 -21.21 -0.03 3.78
C VAL A 1172 -21.05 -1.29 2.93
N GLU A 1173 -21.68 -2.39 3.35
CA GLU A 1173 -21.68 -3.66 2.62
C GLU A 1173 -22.30 -3.52 1.23
N GLN A 1174 -23.38 -2.72 1.10
CA GLN A 1174 -23.97 -2.42 -0.20
C GLN A 1174 -22.90 -1.85 -1.15
N LYS A 1175 -22.15 -0.83 -0.72
CA LYS A 1175 -21.12 -0.20 -1.57
C LYS A 1175 -19.99 -1.17 -1.92
N GLU A 1176 -19.59 -2.03 -0.98
CA GLU A 1176 -18.61 -3.10 -1.23
C GLU A 1176 -19.09 -4.03 -2.35
N TYR A 1177 -20.31 -4.55 -2.24
CA TYR A 1177 -20.91 -5.45 -3.24
C TYR A 1177 -21.18 -4.76 -4.59
N ASP A 1178 -21.72 -3.56 -4.54
CA ASP A 1178 -22.23 -2.83 -5.69
C ASP A 1178 -21.10 -2.30 -6.57
N PHE A 1179 -20.03 -1.78 -5.96
CA PHE A 1179 -18.97 -1.08 -6.68
C PHE A 1179 -17.58 -1.65 -6.42
N TYR A 1180 -17.13 -1.69 -5.16
CA TYR A 1180 -15.72 -2.01 -4.86
C TYR A 1180 -15.34 -3.44 -5.23
N ARG A 1181 -16.26 -4.41 -5.12
CA ARG A 1181 -16.10 -5.80 -5.58
C ARG A 1181 -15.77 -5.87 -7.06
N GLN A 1182 -16.60 -5.26 -7.91
CA GLN A 1182 -16.37 -5.26 -9.36
C GLN A 1182 -15.07 -4.51 -9.69
N LYS A 1183 -14.86 -3.34 -9.07
CA LYS A 1183 -13.64 -2.54 -9.28
C LYS A 1183 -12.38 -3.35 -8.94
N TYR A 1184 -12.36 -4.04 -7.80
CA TYR A 1184 -11.25 -4.90 -7.40
C TYR A 1184 -11.00 -6.03 -8.42
N LEU A 1185 -12.06 -6.73 -8.87
CA LEU A 1185 -11.93 -7.80 -9.87
C LEU A 1185 -11.35 -7.29 -11.19
N VAL A 1186 -11.83 -6.15 -11.68
CA VAL A 1186 -11.36 -5.51 -12.92
C VAL A 1186 -9.91 -5.04 -12.77
N ASP A 1187 -9.55 -4.41 -11.65
CA ASP A 1187 -8.17 -4.00 -11.34
C ASP A 1187 -7.20 -5.21 -11.29
N ARG A 1188 -7.72 -6.40 -10.97
CA ARG A 1188 -6.99 -7.68 -10.97
C ARG A 1188 -6.97 -8.38 -12.34
N GLY A 1189 -7.49 -7.72 -13.38
CA GLY A 1189 -7.48 -8.17 -14.77
C GLY A 1189 -8.61 -9.13 -15.13
N TRP A 1190 -9.64 -9.27 -14.30
CA TRP A 1190 -10.83 -10.04 -14.69
C TRP A 1190 -11.72 -9.22 -15.62
N LYS A 1191 -12.28 -9.89 -16.63
CA LYS A 1191 -13.43 -9.36 -17.37
C LYS A 1191 -14.69 -9.75 -16.62
N ILE A 1192 -15.43 -8.75 -16.14
CA ILE A 1192 -16.62 -8.95 -15.32
C ILE A 1192 -17.84 -8.38 -16.02
N GLU A 1193 -18.93 -9.15 -16.07
CA GLU A 1193 -20.27 -8.66 -16.38
C GLU A 1193 -21.15 -8.77 -15.14
N ALA A 1194 -21.90 -7.73 -14.82
CA ALA A 1194 -22.91 -7.79 -13.78
C ALA A 1194 -24.30 -7.99 -14.41
N ILE A 1195 -25.07 -8.93 -13.87
CA ILE A 1195 -26.47 -9.15 -14.25
C ILE A 1195 -27.34 -8.83 -13.04
N LEU A 1196 -28.16 -7.79 -13.19
CA LEU A 1196 -29.19 -7.44 -12.20
C LEU A 1196 -30.36 -8.40 -12.31
N HIS A 1197 -30.82 -8.94 -11.18
CA HIS A 1197 -31.99 -9.83 -11.14
C HIS A 1197 -33.22 -9.20 -11.80
N SER A 1198 -33.46 -7.90 -11.60
CA SER A 1198 -34.58 -7.18 -12.24
C SER A 1198 -34.54 -7.22 -13.77
N ASN A 1199 -33.35 -7.17 -14.38
CA ASN A 1199 -33.21 -7.24 -15.83
C ASN A 1199 -33.35 -8.68 -16.34
N TRP A 1200 -33.07 -9.65 -15.48
CA TRP A 1200 -33.20 -11.06 -15.80
C TRP A 1200 -34.65 -11.55 -15.80
N LEU A 1201 -35.59 -10.90 -15.10
CA LEU A 1201 -36.99 -11.34 -15.01
C LEU A 1201 -37.78 -11.22 -16.34
N PHE A 1202 -37.22 -10.56 -17.36
CA PHE A 1202 -37.86 -10.42 -18.67
C PHE A 1202 -37.29 -11.42 -19.69
N LYS A 1203 -38.12 -12.34 -20.21
CA LYS A 1203 -37.68 -13.38 -21.17
C LYS A 1203 -36.97 -12.82 -22.42
N ASN A 1204 -37.46 -11.71 -22.97
CA ASN A 1204 -36.82 -11.09 -24.14
C ASN A 1204 -35.44 -10.49 -23.79
N TYR A 1205 -35.29 -9.91 -22.59
CA TYR A 1205 -33.98 -9.42 -22.14
C TYR A 1205 -33.05 -10.55 -21.72
N GLN A 1206 -33.56 -11.70 -21.21
CA GLN A 1206 -32.72 -12.86 -20.96
C GLN A 1206 -32.00 -13.30 -22.24
N ALA A 1207 -32.74 -13.43 -23.35
CA ALA A 1207 -32.17 -13.78 -24.65
C ALA A 1207 -31.13 -12.75 -25.10
N ASP A 1208 -31.43 -11.45 -25.00
CA ASP A 1208 -30.50 -10.38 -25.40
C ASP A 1208 -29.25 -10.30 -24.52
N ILE A 1209 -29.40 -10.43 -23.19
CA ILE A 1209 -28.30 -10.46 -22.21
C ILE A 1209 -27.40 -11.64 -22.52
N ILE A 1210 -27.97 -12.83 -22.70
CA ILE A 1210 -27.23 -14.04 -23.02
C ILE A 1210 -26.53 -13.91 -24.37
N ASN A 1211 -27.22 -13.44 -25.42
CA ASN A 1211 -26.63 -13.21 -26.73
C ASN A 1211 -25.44 -12.25 -26.63
N ARG A 1212 -25.58 -11.12 -25.93
CA ARG A 1212 -24.49 -10.16 -25.70
C ARG A 1212 -23.30 -10.79 -24.96
N ILE A 1213 -23.56 -11.58 -23.92
CA ILE A 1213 -22.51 -12.28 -23.17
C ILE A 1213 -21.82 -13.32 -24.05
N VAL A 1214 -22.57 -14.08 -24.84
CA VAL A 1214 -22.02 -15.06 -25.78
C VAL A 1214 -21.13 -14.38 -26.82
N GLN A 1215 -21.55 -13.25 -27.42
CA GLN A 1215 -20.72 -12.47 -28.35
C GLN A 1215 -19.40 -12.04 -27.68
N LYS A 1216 -19.46 -11.50 -26.45
CA LYS A 1216 -18.26 -11.15 -25.65
C LYS A 1216 -17.34 -12.35 -25.40
N ILE A 1217 -17.89 -13.54 -25.14
CA ILE A 1217 -17.13 -14.78 -24.91
C ILE A 1217 -16.43 -15.24 -26.19
N ILE A 1218 -17.13 -15.22 -27.33
CA ILE A 1218 -16.60 -15.68 -28.62
C ILE A 1218 -15.71 -14.65 -29.33
N GLY A 1219 -15.71 -13.39 -28.85
CA GLY A 1219 -14.86 -12.31 -29.38
C GLY A 1219 -15.38 -11.71 -30.69
N LYS A 1220 -16.70 -11.70 -30.86
CA LYS A 1220 -17.43 -10.98 -31.89
C LYS A 1220 -18.11 -9.76 -31.26
#